data_AF-A0A1C5TEI1-F1
#
_entry.id   AF-A0A1C5TEI1-F1
#
_cell.length_a   1.000
_cell.length_b   1.000
_cell.length_c   1.000
_cell.angle_alpha   90.00
_cell.angle_beta   90.00
_cell.angle_gamma   90.00
#
_symmetry.space_group_name_H-M   'P 1'
#
loop_
_entity.id
_entity.type
_entity.pdbx_description
1 polymer ?
#
loop_
_entity_poly.entity_id
_entity_poly.type
_entity_poly.pdbx_seq_one_letter_code
_entity_poly.pdbx_strand_id
1 'polypeptide(L)'
;MKNIWKIFTKDVKQLVKQPFALIIIIGLCVIPSLYAWFNIFANWDPYANTGGIPVAVVSLDQDYTLKDGSVVNMGESVLESLHSNTSVKWIFPDTEEEAEEGVEAGKYYAAIVITDKFTYSMYNAFSDDFENPALIYYQNQKSNAIATKITDTVAGTLQNTINETFIKVAATTIFEESNSVSAQVQGGSYVDEFRADLTELNDNLKEYSAMIDSFRAGNTRLEAAITHVNYEIPAMQKKLDATTASLNQSSQNLSSTRDTLADFSNNIDTSMANINNSLENMKKTLDASKLADDTAQMTKDLNKVARDTNTLNGQVNDLLAVLLQQKLQGSVSGGDASVSGGNAGAGGNGGSVASDAAIEALKAMQKELDMMNTVVGSVLEATDEQAAEKAKVNVNNAMNNLKSVIDSCENNVSNMQGIYKNNLVPQMQRVLTNMTDSLNQVTGLVNTLSNTVKNVGVVMEGVGDAVDGTSESLGQIQSVVDSISDKLTDLTEQLEGASEEEMMDILVRFLGGDPDSLGAYFASPVTMETVAMYPVATYGSAMTPFYSTLAIWVGSTILVALVKVKASPKGLENAQSYQLYFGRYLLFFLLAQIQAAIIVAGDLWLLKVNIVEPALFFLAASFTATAFSLLIYSLTLAFGDVGKAVCVIVMVLQIAGSSGTFPIELLPDTYQKIYIFFPFPYAITAMREALAGMYGTAYMEALAKLILFMLEGLLIGLVIRIPFVKLNHFVEERMEDTELM
;
A
#
# COMPACT_ATOMS: atom_id res chain seq x y z
N MET A 1 -43.31 25.28 14.95
CA MET A 1 -43.04 24.71 16.29
C MET A 1 -44.27 24.16 17.02
N LYS A 2 -45.44 24.84 17.01
CA LYS A 2 -46.66 24.34 17.72
C LYS A 2 -47.06 22.90 17.35
N ASN A 3 -46.97 22.52 16.07
CA ASN A 3 -47.29 21.16 15.62
C ASN A 3 -46.30 20.08 16.11
N ILE A 4 -45.00 20.41 16.21
CA ILE A 4 -43.96 19.50 16.75
C ILE A 4 -44.30 19.11 18.19
N TRP A 5 -44.54 20.11 19.04
CA TRP A 5 -44.91 19.90 20.44
C TRP A 5 -46.25 19.18 20.60
N LYS A 6 -47.24 19.45 19.74
CA LYS A 6 -48.52 18.72 19.75
C LYS A 6 -48.34 17.24 19.43
N ILE A 7 -47.49 16.87 18.47
CA ILE A 7 -47.19 15.47 18.13
C ILE A 7 -46.52 14.78 19.32
N PHE A 8 -45.43 15.37 19.83
CA PHE A 8 -44.68 14.80 20.94
C PHE A 8 -45.53 14.62 22.20
N THR A 9 -46.25 15.67 22.63
CA THR A 9 -47.10 15.60 23.82
C THR A 9 -48.25 14.60 23.66
N LYS A 10 -48.81 14.46 22.45
CA LYS A 10 -49.83 13.45 22.16
C LYS A 10 -49.26 12.04 22.27
N ASP A 11 -48.08 11.79 21.71
CA ASP A 11 -47.41 10.50 21.75
C ASP A 11 -47.08 10.09 23.20
N VAL A 12 -46.48 11.00 23.98
CA VAL A 12 -46.18 10.76 25.40
C VAL A 12 -47.46 10.49 26.20
N LYS A 13 -48.51 11.30 25.99
CA LYS A 13 -49.80 11.12 26.69
C LYS A 13 -50.48 9.80 26.30
N GLN A 14 -50.36 9.38 25.03
CA GLN A 14 -50.92 8.11 24.56
C GLN A 14 -50.15 6.92 25.14
N LEU A 15 -48.82 7.03 25.24
CA LEU A 15 -47.98 6.02 25.88
C LEU A 15 -48.33 5.85 27.36
N VAL A 16 -48.42 6.95 28.12
CA VAL A 16 -48.73 6.91 29.57
C VAL A 16 -50.15 6.40 29.84
N LYS A 17 -51.10 6.65 28.94
CA LYS A 17 -52.49 6.19 29.08
C LYS A 17 -52.70 4.70 28.76
N GLN A 18 -51.75 4.07 28.08
CA GLN A 18 -51.84 2.67 27.65
C GLN A 18 -50.83 1.82 28.45
N PRO A 19 -51.25 1.23 29.59
CA PRO A 19 -50.32 0.58 30.52
C PRO A 19 -49.52 -0.56 29.88
N PHE A 20 -50.11 -1.32 28.96
CA PHE A 20 -49.41 -2.38 28.23
C PHE A 20 -48.29 -1.83 27.32
N ALA A 21 -48.54 -0.73 26.61
CA ALA A 21 -47.53 -0.08 25.78
C ALA A 21 -46.41 0.54 26.63
N LEU A 22 -46.74 1.06 27.81
CA LEU A 22 -45.77 1.62 28.74
C LEU A 22 -44.81 0.52 29.28
N ILE A 23 -45.33 -0.65 29.66
CA ILE A 23 -44.51 -1.78 30.11
C ILE A 23 -43.54 -2.22 29.01
N ILE A 24 -44.03 -2.35 27.77
CA ILE A 24 -43.18 -2.70 26.63
C ILE A 24 -42.07 -1.65 26.45
N ILE A 25 -42.40 -0.36 26.47
CA ILE A 25 -41.40 0.70 26.31
C ILE A 25 -40.37 0.73 27.45
N ILE A 26 -40.78 0.47 28.69
CA ILE A 26 -39.84 0.33 29.81
C ILE A 26 -38.90 -0.85 29.56
N GLY A 27 -39.44 -2.01 29.16
CA GLY A 27 -38.63 -3.17 28.78
C GLY A 27 -37.63 -2.84 27.66
N LEU A 28 -38.07 -2.11 26.63
CA LEU A 28 -37.21 -1.65 25.54
C LEU A 28 -36.11 -0.68 25.97
N CYS A 29 -36.33 0.08 27.06
CA CYS A 29 -35.31 0.95 27.61
C CYS A 29 -34.26 0.19 28.43
N VAL A 30 -34.60 -0.98 28.99
CA VAL A 30 -33.72 -1.79 29.86
C VAL A 30 -32.95 -2.86 29.08
N ILE A 31 -33.55 -3.49 28.07
CA ILE A 31 -32.92 -4.60 27.32
C ILE A 31 -31.49 -4.28 26.84
N PRO A 32 -31.19 -3.09 26.28
CA PRO A 32 -29.86 -2.81 25.77
C PRO A 32 -28.81 -2.72 26.90
N SER A 33 -29.20 -2.23 28.08
CA SER A 33 -28.27 -2.13 29.21
C SER A 33 -27.89 -3.49 29.77
N LEU A 34 -28.81 -4.47 29.76
CA LEU A 34 -28.50 -5.85 30.14
C LEU A 34 -27.39 -6.45 29.29
N TYR A 35 -27.36 -6.14 27.99
CA TYR A 35 -26.28 -6.59 27.11
C TYR A 35 -24.93 -5.99 27.55
N ALA A 36 -24.87 -4.67 27.76
CA ALA A 36 -23.63 -4.02 28.19
C ALA A 36 -23.16 -4.61 29.52
N TRP A 37 -24.05 -4.66 30.52
CA TRP A 37 -23.64 -5.06 31.86
C TRP A 37 -23.22 -6.52 31.94
N PHE A 38 -23.92 -7.42 31.25
CA PHE A 38 -23.56 -8.83 31.23
C PHE A 38 -22.16 -9.05 30.63
N ASN A 39 -21.84 -8.34 29.54
CA ASN A 39 -20.53 -8.46 28.89
C ASN A 39 -19.42 -7.78 29.68
N ILE A 40 -19.68 -6.63 30.30
CA ILE A 40 -18.70 -5.96 31.18
C ILE A 40 -18.40 -6.84 32.39
N PHE A 41 -19.44 -7.41 33.01
CA PHE A 41 -19.29 -8.28 34.17
C PHE A 41 -18.59 -9.60 33.84
N ALA A 42 -18.96 -10.25 32.72
CA ALA A 42 -18.32 -11.49 32.28
C ALA A 42 -16.82 -11.30 32.00
N ASN A 43 -16.42 -10.11 31.55
CA ASN A 43 -15.03 -9.74 31.30
C ASN A 43 -14.46 -8.81 32.39
N TRP A 44 -14.94 -8.90 33.63
CA TRP A 44 -14.56 -7.92 34.66
C TRP A 44 -13.05 -7.88 34.88
N ASP A 45 -12.42 -9.03 35.08
CA ASP A 45 -10.98 -9.14 35.25
C ASP A 45 -10.45 -10.54 34.88
N PRO A 46 -10.36 -10.87 33.57
CA PRO A 46 -9.85 -12.17 33.13
C PRO A 46 -8.35 -12.34 33.42
N TYR A 47 -7.61 -11.24 33.59
CA TYR A 47 -6.15 -11.26 33.75
C TYR A 47 -5.71 -11.41 35.22
N ALA A 48 -6.50 -10.95 36.19
CA ALA A 48 -6.26 -11.29 37.60
C ALA A 48 -6.69 -12.73 37.95
N ASN A 49 -7.44 -13.40 37.07
CA ASN A 49 -7.93 -14.77 37.27
C ASN A 49 -7.14 -15.82 36.46
N THR A 50 -5.87 -15.55 36.15
CA THR A 50 -4.97 -16.48 35.44
C THR A 50 -4.67 -17.76 36.22
N GLY A 51 -4.96 -17.80 37.53
CA GLY A 51 -4.96 -19.02 38.35
C GLY A 51 -5.97 -20.09 37.90
N GLY A 52 -6.78 -19.82 36.88
CA GLY A 52 -7.59 -20.82 36.18
C GLY A 52 -6.90 -21.51 35.00
N ILE A 53 -5.75 -21.02 34.54
CA ILE A 53 -5.06 -21.51 33.32
C ILE A 53 -4.05 -22.59 33.71
N PRO A 54 -4.32 -23.87 33.39
CA PRO A 54 -3.38 -24.96 33.66
C PRO A 54 -2.12 -24.86 32.79
N VAL A 55 -0.96 -24.73 33.44
CA VAL A 55 0.37 -24.79 32.83
C VAL A 55 1.15 -25.91 33.51
N ALA A 56 1.63 -26.86 32.72
CA ALA A 56 2.44 -27.95 33.23
C ALA A 56 3.91 -27.55 33.37
N VAL A 57 4.60 -28.03 34.40
CA VAL A 57 6.05 -27.87 34.54
C VAL A 57 6.64 -29.17 35.05
N VAL A 58 7.66 -29.66 34.36
CA VAL A 58 8.39 -30.87 34.73
C VAL A 58 9.88 -30.57 34.69
N SER A 59 10.62 -31.11 35.67
CA SER A 59 12.08 -31.00 35.72
C SER A 59 12.71 -32.34 35.41
N LEU A 60 13.56 -32.39 34.39
CA LEU A 60 14.46 -33.51 34.12
C LEU A 60 15.85 -33.27 34.74
N ASP A 61 16.04 -32.09 35.36
CA ASP A 61 17.32 -31.62 35.89
C ASP A 61 17.92 -32.57 36.93
N GLN A 62 19.23 -32.74 36.86
CA GLN A 62 19.97 -33.65 37.73
C GLN A 62 20.71 -32.89 38.83
N ASP A 63 20.85 -33.54 39.99
CA ASP A 63 21.62 -33.02 41.11
C ASP A 63 23.08 -32.74 40.71
N TYR A 64 23.58 -31.56 41.08
CA TYR A 64 24.98 -31.18 40.89
C TYR A 64 25.69 -31.08 42.24
N THR A 65 26.89 -31.66 42.35
CA THR A 65 27.69 -31.58 43.58
C THR A 65 28.72 -30.46 43.43
N LEU A 66 28.62 -29.44 44.29
CA LEU A 66 29.55 -28.32 44.37
C LEU A 66 30.92 -28.77 44.92
N LYS A 67 31.95 -27.95 44.70
CA LYS A 67 33.33 -28.24 45.12
C LYS A 67 33.50 -28.42 46.64
N ASP A 68 32.59 -27.87 47.43
CA ASP A 68 32.55 -28.00 48.90
C ASP A 68 31.85 -29.28 49.39
N GLY A 69 31.31 -30.09 48.48
CA GLY A 69 30.60 -31.34 48.76
C GLY A 69 29.09 -31.17 49.00
N SER A 70 28.55 -29.96 48.90
CA SER A 70 27.10 -29.73 48.94
C SER A 70 26.44 -30.10 47.61
N VAL A 71 25.17 -30.55 47.67
CA VAL A 71 24.39 -30.93 46.49
C VAL A 71 23.33 -29.86 46.24
N VAL A 72 23.25 -29.39 44.99
CA VAL A 72 22.31 -28.35 44.55
C VAL A 72 21.52 -28.83 43.34
N ASN A 73 20.26 -28.39 43.26
CA ASN A 73 19.36 -28.63 42.12
C ASN A 73 18.51 -27.37 41.88
N MET A 74 18.88 -26.61 40.85
CA MET A 74 18.23 -25.37 40.44
C MET A 74 16.88 -25.65 39.78
N GLY A 75 16.72 -26.76 39.06
CA GLY A 75 15.42 -27.18 38.53
C GLY A 75 14.39 -27.41 39.64
N GLU A 76 14.77 -28.10 40.72
CA GLU A 76 13.89 -28.31 41.89
C GLU A 76 13.59 -27.00 42.62
N SER A 77 14.58 -26.12 42.74
CA SER A 77 14.38 -24.78 43.32
C SER A 77 13.35 -23.95 42.52
N VAL A 78 13.38 -24.07 41.19
CA VAL A 78 12.36 -23.48 40.31
C VAL A 78 10.99 -24.12 40.57
N LEU A 79 10.89 -25.45 40.65
CA LEU A 79 9.63 -26.14 40.94
C LEU A 79 9.03 -25.69 42.28
N GLU A 80 9.83 -25.59 43.33
CA GLU A 80 9.39 -25.15 44.66
C GLU A 80 8.89 -23.68 44.63
N SER A 81 9.60 -22.80 43.92
CA SER A 81 9.15 -21.42 43.72
C SER A 81 7.80 -21.36 42.99
N LEU A 82 7.60 -22.20 41.98
CA LEU A 82 6.36 -22.27 41.23
C LEU A 82 5.21 -22.86 42.05
N HIS A 83 5.47 -23.81 42.94
CA HIS A 83 4.47 -24.34 43.89
C HIS A 83 3.87 -23.25 44.78
N SER A 84 4.67 -22.25 45.17
CA SER A 84 4.21 -21.12 45.99
C SER A 84 3.46 -20.04 45.19
N ASN A 85 3.60 -20.04 43.87
CA ASN A 85 3.02 -19.04 42.98
C ASN A 85 1.55 -19.37 42.65
N THR A 86 0.63 -18.49 43.05
CA THR A 86 -0.82 -18.67 42.80
C THR A 86 -1.35 -17.90 41.59
N SER A 87 -0.48 -17.18 40.88
CA SER A 87 -0.86 -16.39 39.70
C SER A 87 -1.22 -17.26 38.50
N VAL A 88 -0.71 -18.49 38.44
CA VAL A 88 -0.98 -19.47 37.37
C VAL A 88 -1.33 -20.81 38.01
N LYS A 89 -2.15 -21.63 37.34
CA LYS A 89 -2.44 -22.98 37.80
C LYS A 89 -1.33 -23.94 37.38
N TRP A 90 -0.30 -24.05 38.20
CA TRP A 90 0.80 -24.98 37.96
C TRP A 90 0.36 -26.43 38.15
N ILE A 91 0.78 -27.29 37.23
CA ILE A 91 0.57 -28.73 37.26
C ILE A 91 1.93 -29.38 37.08
N PHE A 92 2.24 -30.39 37.87
CA PHE A 92 3.56 -31.00 37.91
C PHE A 92 3.45 -32.47 37.48
N PRO A 93 3.47 -32.75 36.17
CA PRO A 93 3.54 -34.11 35.66
C PRO A 93 4.91 -34.74 35.96
N ASP A 94 4.95 -36.07 36.06
CA ASP A 94 6.17 -36.81 36.42
C ASP A 94 7.13 -36.95 35.23
N THR A 95 6.64 -36.85 33.99
CA THR A 95 7.43 -37.05 32.76
C THR A 95 7.16 -35.97 31.71
N GLU A 96 8.14 -35.74 30.85
CA GLU A 96 8.00 -34.88 29.66
C GLU A 96 6.89 -35.37 28.73
N GLU A 97 6.76 -36.68 28.52
CA GLU A 97 5.71 -37.27 27.68
C GLU A 97 4.30 -36.97 28.21
N GLU A 98 4.06 -37.04 29.52
CA GLU A 98 2.76 -36.65 30.09
C GLU A 98 2.50 -35.13 29.93
N ALA A 99 3.55 -34.32 30.05
CA ALA A 99 3.47 -32.87 29.86
C ALA A 99 3.08 -32.52 28.42
N GLU A 100 3.74 -33.15 27.44
CA GLU A 100 3.47 -32.99 26.01
C GLU A 100 2.07 -33.49 25.62
N GLU A 101 1.72 -34.74 25.96
CA GLU A 101 0.40 -35.30 25.69
C GLU A 101 -0.72 -34.47 26.36
N GLY A 102 -0.47 -33.95 27.57
CA GLY A 102 -1.40 -33.09 28.27
C GLY A 102 -1.63 -31.75 27.54
N VAL A 103 -0.61 -31.19 26.91
CA VAL A 103 -0.74 -30.00 26.04
C VAL A 103 -1.50 -30.37 24.77
N GLU A 104 -1.16 -31.47 24.10
CA GLU A 104 -1.84 -31.91 22.88
C GLU A 104 -3.34 -32.19 23.10
N ALA A 105 -3.66 -32.90 24.18
CA ALA A 105 -5.03 -33.24 24.57
C ALA A 105 -5.83 -32.02 25.08
N GLY A 106 -5.19 -30.88 25.31
CA GLY A 106 -5.80 -29.67 25.85
C GLY A 106 -6.11 -29.75 27.34
N LYS A 107 -5.50 -30.69 28.07
CA LYS A 107 -5.51 -30.74 29.55
C LYS A 107 -4.73 -29.54 30.12
N TYR A 108 -3.66 -29.14 29.44
CA TYR A 108 -2.81 -27.98 29.74
C TYR A 108 -2.81 -27.00 28.54
N TYR A 109 -2.71 -25.70 28.80
CA TYR A 109 -2.54 -24.71 27.72
C TYR A 109 -1.09 -24.63 27.24
N ALA A 110 -0.15 -24.93 28.14
CA ALA A 110 1.27 -25.01 27.85
C ALA A 110 1.97 -25.95 28.85
N ALA A 111 3.17 -26.40 28.48
CA ALA A 111 4.09 -27.11 29.36
C ALA A 111 5.50 -26.54 29.26
N ILE A 112 6.24 -26.53 30.37
CA ILE A 112 7.64 -26.13 30.45
C ILE A 112 8.44 -27.32 30.97
N VAL A 113 9.45 -27.74 30.22
CA VAL A 113 10.36 -28.82 30.60
C VAL A 113 11.73 -28.21 30.91
N ILE A 114 12.21 -28.41 32.12
CA ILE A 114 13.58 -28.07 32.52
C ILE A 114 14.49 -29.23 32.10
N THR A 115 15.53 -28.96 31.31
CA THR A 115 16.41 -30.01 30.74
C THR A 115 17.32 -30.64 31.80
N ASP A 116 17.86 -31.82 31.49
CA ASP A 116 18.67 -32.64 32.40
C ASP A 116 19.98 -32.02 32.89
N LYS A 117 20.59 -31.13 32.08
CA LYS A 117 21.83 -30.41 32.42
C LYS A 117 21.59 -28.98 32.92
N PHE A 118 20.39 -28.62 33.36
CA PHE A 118 20.06 -27.24 33.69
C PHE A 118 20.92 -26.69 34.85
N THR A 119 21.02 -27.42 35.96
CA THR A 119 21.90 -27.04 37.09
C THR A 119 23.37 -27.09 36.71
N TYR A 120 23.80 -28.13 35.98
CA TYR A 120 25.18 -28.24 35.50
C TYR A 120 25.60 -26.99 34.72
N SER A 121 24.77 -26.57 33.77
CA SER A 121 24.99 -25.40 32.91
C SER A 121 25.11 -24.11 33.72
N MET A 122 24.35 -23.98 34.82
CA MET A 122 24.40 -22.79 35.66
C MET A 122 25.73 -22.62 36.41
N TYR A 123 26.31 -23.71 36.90
CA TYR A 123 27.54 -23.68 37.71
C TYR A 123 28.82 -23.86 36.89
N ASN A 124 28.73 -24.29 35.64
CA ASN A 124 29.88 -24.51 34.75
C ASN A 124 29.94 -23.49 33.60
N ALA A 125 29.49 -22.25 33.86
CA ALA A 125 29.49 -21.17 32.86
C ALA A 125 30.88 -20.85 32.25
N PHE A 126 31.95 -21.24 32.93
CA PHE A 126 33.34 -20.98 32.55
C PHE A 126 34.13 -22.24 32.20
N SER A 127 33.47 -23.39 32.05
CA SER A 127 34.13 -24.63 31.61
C SER A 127 34.26 -24.68 30.08
N ASP A 128 35.26 -25.43 29.59
CA ASP A 128 35.48 -25.63 28.15
C ASP A 128 34.31 -26.38 27.46
N ASP A 129 33.46 -27.06 28.23
CA ASP A 129 32.29 -27.83 27.78
C ASP A 129 30.95 -27.15 28.10
N PHE A 130 30.94 -25.82 28.26
CA PHE A 130 29.76 -25.04 28.59
C PHE A 130 28.60 -25.23 27.59
N GLU A 131 27.42 -25.56 28.13
CA GLU A 131 26.13 -25.54 27.43
C GLU A 131 25.21 -24.54 28.15
N ASN A 132 24.32 -23.86 27.41
CA ASN A 132 23.40 -22.90 28.02
C ASN A 132 22.28 -23.63 28.80
N PRO A 133 21.85 -23.13 29.97
CA PRO A 133 20.65 -23.64 30.63
C PRO A 133 19.44 -23.53 29.70
N ALA A 134 18.75 -24.64 29.46
CA ALA A 134 17.67 -24.72 28.48
C ALA A 134 16.33 -25.09 29.12
N LEU A 135 15.26 -24.55 28.53
CA LEU A 135 13.88 -24.90 28.81
C LEU A 135 13.19 -25.26 27.49
N ILE A 136 12.38 -26.31 27.48
CA ILE A 136 11.52 -26.65 26.34
C ILE A 136 10.11 -26.15 26.65
N TYR A 137 9.55 -25.35 25.74
CA TYR A 137 8.22 -24.77 25.89
C TYR A 137 7.25 -25.36 24.87
N TYR A 138 6.29 -26.14 25.36
CA TYR A 138 5.20 -26.69 24.58
C TYR A 138 3.96 -25.80 24.74
N GLN A 139 3.29 -25.49 23.63
CA GLN A 139 2.13 -24.61 23.64
C GLN A 139 1.00 -25.14 22.75
N ASN A 140 -0.22 -25.20 23.29
CA ASN A 140 -1.40 -25.55 22.50
C ASN A 140 -2.03 -24.30 21.89
N GLN A 141 -1.55 -23.91 20.70
CA GLN A 141 -2.08 -22.76 19.97
C GLN A 141 -3.52 -22.94 19.46
N LYS A 142 -4.00 -24.20 19.37
CA LYS A 142 -5.36 -24.52 18.90
C LYS A 142 -6.42 -24.22 19.96
N SER A 143 -6.09 -24.32 21.24
CA SER A 143 -7.07 -24.23 22.34
C SER A 143 -7.69 -22.84 22.45
N ASN A 144 -6.88 -21.78 22.55
CA ASN A 144 -7.36 -20.40 22.66
C ASN A 144 -6.26 -19.37 22.37
N ALA A 145 -6.54 -18.39 21.50
CA ALA A 145 -5.55 -17.39 21.07
C ALA A 145 -5.16 -16.34 22.14
N ILE A 146 -5.97 -16.14 23.19
CA ILE A 146 -5.63 -15.27 24.31
C ILE A 146 -4.80 -16.06 25.33
N ALA A 147 -5.18 -17.32 25.57
CA ALA A 147 -4.45 -18.18 26.50
C ALA A 147 -2.99 -18.36 26.11
N THR A 148 -2.69 -18.47 24.80
CA THR A 148 -1.30 -18.52 24.32
C THR A 148 -0.51 -17.28 24.67
N LYS A 149 -1.10 -16.07 24.58
CA LYS A 149 -0.42 -14.83 24.98
C LYS A 149 -0.19 -14.74 26.47
N ILE A 150 -1.11 -15.26 27.26
CA ILE A 150 -0.92 -15.37 28.70
C ILE A 150 0.21 -16.37 29.00
N THR A 151 0.19 -17.56 28.41
CA THR A 151 1.23 -18.56 28.66
C THR A 151 2.60 -18.18 28.09
N ASP A 152 2.67 -17.41 27.00
CA ASP A 152 3.90 -16.76 26.47
C ASP A 152 4.49 -15.83 27.54
N THR A 153 3.63 -15.00 28.15
CA THR A 153 4.04 -14.04 29.20
C THR A 153 4.54 -14.78 30.45
N VAL A 154 3.88 -15.86 30.82
CA VAL A 154 4.29 -16.72 31.94
C VAL A 154 5.65 -17.37 31.67
N ALA A 155 5.84 -17.96 30.48
CA ALA A 155 7.11 -18.57 30.09
C ALA A 155 8.24 -17.53 30.02
N GLY A 156 7.98 -16.35 29.45
CA GLY A 156 8.95 -15.26 29.39
C GLY A 156 9.32 -14.71 30.77
N THR A 157 8.36 -14.61 31.69
CA THR A 157 8.64 -14.19 33.08
C THR A 157 9.53 -15.23 33.78
N LEU A 158 9.22 -16.52 33.63
CA LEU A 158 10.03 -17.60 34.19
C LEU A 158 11.45 -17.59 33.59
N GLN A 159 11.57 -17.45 32.27
CA GLN A 159 12.85 -17.35 31.58
C GLN A 159 13.67 -16.16 32.09
N ASN A 160 13.05 -15.00 32.30
CA ASN A 160 13.72 -13.83 32.86
C ASN A 160 14.21 -14.08 34.28
N THR A 161 13.38 -14.65 35.16
CA THR A 161 13.81 -15.01 36.53
C THR A 161 14.98 -16.00 36.52
N ILE A 162 14.96 -16.97 35.59
CA ILE A 162 16.04 -17.94 35.41
C ILE A 162 17.31 -17.25 34.91
N ASN A 163 17.23 -16.33 33.95
CA ASN A 163 18.38 -15.57 33.46
C ASN A 163 19.00 -14.71 34.57
N GLU A 164 18.17 -14.02 35.37
CA GLU A 164 18.64 -13.26 36.53
C GLU A 164 19.35 -14.17 37.53
N THR A 165 18.78 -15.34 37.82
CA THR A 165 19.38 -16.35 38.71
C THR A 165 20.68 -16.89 38.14
N PHE A 166 20.74 -17.19 36.84
CA PHE A 166 21.95 -17.66 36.16
C PHE A 166 23.07 -16.62 36.24
N ILE A 167 22.79 -15.37 35.90
CA ILE A 167 23.77 -14.28 35.98
C ILE A 167 24.26 -14.12 37.42
N LYS A 168 23.34 -14.21 38.40
CA LYS A 168 23.70 -14.17 39.82
C LYS A 168 24.64 -15.33 40.17
N VAL A 169 24.30 -16.57 39.83
CA VAL A 169 25.12 -17.76 40.11
C VAL A 169 26.48 -17.68 39.42
N ALA A 170 26.52 -17.28 38.15
CA ALA A 170 27.77 -17.12 37.39
C ALA A 170 28.68 -16.05 38.02
N ALA A 171 28.12 -14.89 38.37
CA ALA A 171 28.86 -13.83 39.04
C ALA A 171 29.37 -14.28 40.41
N THR A 172 28.51 -14.89 41.25
CA THR A 172 28.91 -15.43 42.55
C THR A 172 30.01 -16.48 42.41
N THR A 173 29.92 -17.37 41.41
CA THR A 173 30.94 -18.40 41.17
C THR A 173 32.29 -17.78 40.80
N ILE A 174 32.33 -16.76 39.92
CA ILE A 174 33.57 -16.00 39.64
C ILE A 174 34.16 -15.45 40.94
N PHE A 175 33.34 -14.80 41.76
CA PHE A 175 33.80 -14.14 42.98
C PHE A 175 34.23 -15.13 44.06
N GLU A 176 33.55 -16.28 44.21
CA GLU A 176 33.93 -17.34 45.12
C GLU A 176 35.23 -18.03 44.70
N GLU A 177 35.42 -18.30 43.41
CA GLU A 177 36.68 -18.81 42.89
C GLU A 177 37.81 -17.81 43.14
N SER A 178 37.58 -16.52 42.89
CA SER A 178 38.52 -15.43 43.21
C SER A 178 38.84 -15.35 44.71
N ASN A 179 37.84 -15.53 45.60
CA ASN A 179 38.05 -15.55 47.04
C ASN A 179 38.78 -16.80 47.53
N SER A 180 38.57 -17.96 46.91
CA SER A 180 39.26 -19.21 47.27
C SER A 180 40.77 -19.18 46.94
N VAL A 181 41.14 -18.41 45.92
CA VAL A 181 42.54 -18.09 45.58
C VAL A 181 43.19 -17.23 46.67
N SER A 182 42.43 -16.34 47.34
CA SER A 182 42.94 -15.54 48.47
C SER A 182 43.28 -16.37 49.72
N ALA A 183 42.60 -17.50 49.92
CA ALA A 183 42.75 -18.33 51.13
C ALA A 183 43.89 -19.37 51.03
N GLN A 184 44.38 -19.70 49.83
CA GLN A 184 45.41 -20.72 49.62
C GLN A 184 46.83 -20.18 49.41
N VAL A 185 47.06 -18.86 49.34
CA VAL A 185 48.33 -18.33 48.83
C VAL A 185 49.00 -17.33 49.78
N GLN A 186 49.88 -17.83 50.65
CA GLN A 186 50.87 -17.01 51.34
C GLN A 186 52.10 -16.81 50.44
N GLY A 187 52.24 -15.62 49.84
CA GLY A 187 53.47 -15.18 49.18
C GLY A 187 53.25 -14.13 48.09
N GLY A 188 54.03 -13.05 48.11
CA GLY A 188 53.91 -11.86 47.25
C GLY A 188 54.09 -12.03 45.73
N SER A 189 53.92 -13.23 45.16
CA SER A 189 53.98 -13.49 43.71
C SER A 189 52.63 -13.29 43.00
N TYR A 190 51.50 -13.45 43.69
CA TYR A 190 50.16 -13.37 43.09
C TYR A 190 49.72 -11.93 42.79
N VAL A 191 50.14 -10.97 43.62
CA VAL A 191 49.88 -9.55 43.41
C VAL A 191 50.46 -9.07 42.09
N ASP A 192 51.68 -9.50 41.79
CA ASP A 192 52.36 -9.15 40.56
C ASP A 192 51.71 -9.83 39.34
N GLU A 193 51.16 -11.04 39.51
CA GLU A 193 50.40 -11.78 38.49
C GLU A 193 49.03 -11.12 38.22
N PHE A 194 48.25 -10.81 39.26
CA PHE A 194 46.97 -10.10 39.13
C PHE A 194 47.16 -8.68 38.56
N ARG A 195 48.23 -7.97 38.93
CA ARG A 195 48.58 -6.68 38.33
C ARG A 195 48.93 -6.84 36.85
N ALA A 196 49.64 -7.92 36.48
CA ALA A 196 49.93 -8.23 35.09
C ALA A 196 48.64 -8.50 34.31
N ASP A 197 47.69 -9.26 34.86
CA ASP A 197 46.39 -9.54 34.23
C ASP A 197 45.54 -8.27 34.03
N LEU A 198 45.49 -7.37 35.03
CA LEU A 198 44.81 -6.07 34.90
C LEU A 198 45.47 -5.19 33.83
N THR A 199 46.79 -5.24 33.74
CA THR A 199 47.55 -4.50 32.73
C THR A 199 47.25 -5.07 31.33
N GLU A 200 47.25 -6.40 31.18
CA GLU A 200 46.91 -7.07 29.93
C GLU A 200 45.46 -6.79 29.50
N LEU A 201 44.51 -6.83 30.43
CA LEU A 201 43.11 -6.46 30.17
C LEU A 201 43.00 -5.00 29.71
N ASN A 202 43.71 -4.09 30.38
CA ASN A 202 43.72 -2.67 30.02
C ASN A 202 44.34 -2.43 28.63
N ASP A 203 45.41 -3.16 28.30
CA ASP A 203 46.06 -3.08 27.00
C ASP A 203 45.16 -3.64 25.88
N ASN A 204 44.45 -4.75 26.12
CA ASN A 204 43.43 -5.28 25.21
C ASN A 204 42.29 -4.28 24.97
N LEU A 205 41.83 -3.57 26.02
CA LEU A 205 40.81 -2.53 25.88
C LEU A 205 41.31 -1.34 25.04
N LYS A 206 42.58 -0.94 25.20
CA LYS A 206 43.19 0.09 24.34
C LYS A 206 43.29 -0.36 22.88
N GLU A 207 43.59 -1.63 22.63
CA GLU A 207 43.57 -2.20 21.28
C GLU A 207 42.15 -2.17 20.69
N TYR A 208 41.12 -2.52 21.48
CA TYR A 208 39.74 -2.40 21.05
C TYR A 208 39.33 -0.95 20.78
N SER A 209 39.75 0.01 21.60
CA SER A 209 39.51 1.44 21.36
C SER A 209 40.16 1.89 20.04
N ALA A 210 41.41 1.49 19.78
CA ALA A 210 42.09 1.78 18.51
C ALA A 210 41.40 1.11 17.30
N MET A 211 40.86 -0.10 17.47
CA MET A 211 40.08 -0.77 16.43
C MET A 211 38.76 -0.03 16.15
N ILE A 212 38.06 0.42 17.20
CA ILE A 212 36.85 1.24 17.07
C ILE A 212 37.15 2.54 16.33
N ASP A 213 38.25 3.23 16.64
CA ASP A 213 38.69 4.43 15.90
C ASP A 213 38.90 4.15 14.41
N SER A 214 39.50 3.01 14.07
CA SER A 214 39.68 2.58 12.67
C SER A 214 38.34 2.39 11.95
N PHE A 215 37.36 1.74 12.61
CA PHE A 215 36.02 1.58 12.07
C PHE A 215 35.31 2.93 11.89
N ARG A 216 35.41 3.83 12.87
CA ARG A 216 34.83 5.19 12.78
C ARG A 216 35.44 5.98 11.63
N ALA A 217 36.77 5.92 11.45
CA ALA A 217 37.43 6.54 10.31
C ALA A 217 36.99 5.95 8.97
N GLY A 218 36.72 4.63 8.93
CA GLY A 218 36.09 3.95 7.79
C GLY A 218 34.69 4.51 7.49
N ASN A 219 33.85 4.65 8.51
CA ASN A 219 32.50 5.21 8.39
C ASN A 219 32.52 6.65 7.86
N THR A 220 33.42 7.51 8.34
CA THR A 220 33.58 8.88 7.81
C THR A 220 33.96 8.90 6.32
N ARG A 221 34.81 7.97 5.86
CA ARG A 221 35.15 7.86 4.43
C ARG A 221 33.94 7.40 3.61
N LEU A 222 33.15 6.48 4.15
CA LEU A 222 31.94 5.98 3.50
C LEU A 222 30.86 7.08 3.42
N GLU A 223 30.66 7.84 4.49
CA GLU A 223 29.77 9.01 4.54
C GLU A 223 30.15 10.05 3.47
N ALA A 224 31.44 10.34 3.30
CA ALA A 224 31.92 11.23 2.25
C ALA A 224 31.63 10.69 0.84
N ALA A 225 31.78 9.38 0.62
CA ALA A 225 31.47 8.74 -0.66
C ALA A 225 29.95 8.79 -0.95
N ILE A 226 29.10 8.52 0.04
CA ILE A 226 27.64 8.63 -0.06
C ILE A 226 27.23 10.05 -0.41
N THR A 227 27.80 11.04 0.28
CA THR A 227 27.56 12.46 0.00
C THR A 227 27.90 12.82 -1.45
N HIS A 228 29.03 12.33 -1.95
CA HIS A 228 29.44 12.56 -3.34
C HIS A 228 28.46 11.92 -4.34
N VAL A 229 28.04 10.67 -4.11
CA VAL A 229 27.05 9.99 -4.97
C VAL A 229 25.71 10.72 -4.95
N ASN A 230 25.22 11.11 -3.78
CA ASN A 230 23.96 11.84 -3.61
C ASN A 230 23.98 13.20 -4.31
N TYR A 231 25.15 13.83 -4.45
CA TYR A 231 25.33 15.05 -5.23
C TYR A 231 25.25 14.80 -6.76
N GLU A 232 25.79 13.69 -7.25
CA GLU A 232 25.83 13.37 -8.69
C GLU A 232 24.49 12.81 -9.23
N ILE A 233 23.69 12.16 -8.39
CA ILE A 233 22.39 11.57 -8.79
C ILE A 233 21.45 12.59 -9.45
N PRO A 234 21.19 13.78 -8.88
CA PRO A 234 20.35 14.79 -9.51
C PRO A 234 20.88 15.26 -10.87
N ALA A 235 22.21 15.37 -11.03
CA ALA A 235 22.82 15.76 -12.28
C ALA A 235 22.63 14.67 -13.36
N MET A 236 22.75 13.40 -12.99
CA MET A 236 22.45 12.27 -13.88
C MET A 236 20.97 12.22 -14.29
N GLN A 237 20.05 12.40 -13.33
CA GLN A 237 18.61 12.46 -13.62
C GLN A 237 18.28 13.57 -14.62
N LYS A 238 18.84 14.78 -14.42
CA LYS A 238 18.62 15.89 -15.36
C LYS A 238 19.10 15.57 -16.78
N LYS A 239 20.23 14.86 -16.94
CA LYS A 239 20.72 14.42 -18.25
C LYS A 239 19.81 13.35 -18.88
N LEU A 240 19.28 12.44 -18.08
CA LEU A 240 18.33 11.42 -18.54
C LEU A 240 17.00 12.04 -18.95
N ASP A 241 16.47 13.00 -18.19
CA ASP A 241 15.25 13.73 -18.53
C ASP A 241 15.40 14.50 -19.86
N ALA A 242 16.55 15.16 -20.07
CA ALA A 242 16.87 15.81 -21.33
C ALA A 242 16.94 14.81 -22.50
N THR A 243 17.53 13.63 -22.27
CA THR A 243 17.61 12.56 -23.27
C THR A 243 16.22 12.03 -23.62
N THR A 244 15.35 11.82 -22.64
CA THR A 244 13.95 11.44 -22.83
C THR A 244 13.19 12.48 -23.65
N ALA A 245 13.38 13.77 -23.37
CA ALA A 245 12.78 14.85 -24.14
C ALA A 245 13.24 14.82 -25.62
N SER A 246 14.53 14.61 -25.86
CA SER A 246 15.08 14.46 -27.21
C SER A 246 14.52 13.23 -27.94
N LEU A 247 14.39 12.09 -27.26
CA LEU A 247 13.81 10.88 -27.84
C LEU A 247 12.32 11.05 -28.19
N ASN A 248 11.56 11.72 -27.32
CA ASN A 248 10.16 12.07 -27.60
C ASN A 248 10.04 12.98 -28.82
N GLN A 249 10.93 13.97 -28.96
CA GLN A 249 10.99 14.82 -30.14
C GLN A 249 11.34 14.01 -31.41
N SER A 250 12.31 13.10 -31.33
CA SER A 250 12.64 12.20 -32.44
C SER A 250 11.47 11.30 -32.85
N SER A 251 10.71 10.79 -31.87
CA SER A 251 9.50 9.99 -32.11
C SER A 251 8.42 10.81 -32.83
N GLN A 252 8.19 12.06 -32.40
CA GLN A 252 7.27 12.98 -33.07
C GLN A 252 7.71 13.27 -34.51
N ASN A 253 8.99 13.57 -34.72
CA ASN A 253 9.54 13.80 -36.06
C ASN A 253 9.36 12.58 -36.98
N LEU A 254 9.52 11.37 -36.44
CA LEU A 254 9.32 10.13 -37.19
C LEU A 254 7.85 9.90 -37.54
N SER A 255 6.93 10.24 -36.63
CA SER A 255 5.49 10.24 -36.90
C SER A 255 5.16 11.22 -38.03
N SER A 256 5.63 12.47 -37.96
CA SER A 256 5.43 13.46 -39.02
C SER A 256 6.03 13.01 -40.36
N THR A 257 7.15 12.29 -40.33
CA THR A 257 7.75 11.71 -41.55
C THR A 257 6.87 10.60 -42.13
N ARG A 258 6.26 9.77 -41.29
CA ARG A 258 5.30 8.74 -41.71
C ARG A 258 4.04 9.36 -42.33
N ASP A 259 3.53 10.45 -41.75
CA ASP A 259 2.37 11.18 -42.28
C ASP A 259 2.71 11.82 -43.64
N THR A 260 3.88 12.47 -43.75
CA THR A 260 4.37 13.05 -45.01
C THR A 260 4.52 11.99 -46.10
N LEU A 261 5.00 10.79 -45.76
CA LEU A 261 5.08 9.67 -46.70
C LEU A 261 3.68 9.19 -47.12
N ALA A 262 2.73 9.09 -46.19
CA ALA A 262 1.36 8.71 -46.51
C ALA A 262 0.70 9.73 -47.47
N ASP A 263 0.87 11.03 -47.21
CA ASP A 263 0.37 12.11 -48.06
C ASP A 263 1.01 12.08 -49.45
N PHE A 264 2.33 11.90 -49.52
CA PHE A 264 3.04 11.72 -50.79
C PHE A 264 2.49 10.52 -51.58
N SER A 265 2.23 9.40 -50.89
CA SER A 265 1.63 8.22 -51.52
C SER A 265 0.23 8.47 -52.07
N ASN A 266 -0.61 9.16 -51.32
CA ASN A 266 -1.95 9.52 -51.76
C ASN A 266 -1.91 10.46 -52.98
N ASN A 267 -0.96 11.39 -53.03
CA ASN A 267 -0.78 12.29 -54.17
C ASN A 267 -0.33 11.55 -55.44
N ILE A 268 0.58 10.59 -55.31
CA ILE A 268 1.00 9.74 -56.44
C ILE A 268 -0.15 8.85 -56.92
N ASP A 269 -0.91 8.23 -56.02
CA ASP A 269 -2.06 7.41 -56.38
C ASP A 269 -3.15 8.24 -57.10
N THR A 270 -3.42 9.45 -56.62
CA THR A 270 -4.37 10.38 -57.24
C THR A 270 -3.91 10.80 -58.64
N SER A 271 -2.62 11.13 -58.79
CA SER A 271 -2.04 11.54 -60.08
C SER A 271 -2.10 10.40 -61.10
N MET A 272 -1.77 9.17 -60.70
CA MET A 272 -1.87 8.01 -61.59
C MET A 272 -3.33 7.67 -61.95
N ALA A 273 -4.28 7.82 -61.02
CA ALA A 273 -5.70 7.64 -61.31
C ALA A 273 -6.20 8.66 -62.35
N ASN A 274 -5.78 9.93 -62.22
CA ASN A 274 -6.12 10.99 -63.18
C ASN A 274 -5.54 10.69 -64.57
N ILE A 275 -4.28 10.26 -64.64
CA ILE A 275 -3.64 9.85 -65.89
C ILE A 275 -4.39 8.67 -66.54
N ASN A 276 -4.71 7.62 -65.77
CA ASN A 276 -5.47 6.46 -66.27
C ASN A 276 -6.85 6.86 -66.79
N ASN A 277 -7.57 7.74 -66.08
CA ASN A 277 -8.86 8.25 -66.53
C ASN A 277 -8.74 9.03 -67.85
N SER A 278 -7.70 9.85 -68.01
CA SER A 278 -7.42 10.58 -69.26
C SER A 278 -7.14 9.62 -70.41
N LEU A 279 -6.32 8.60 -70.19
CA LEU A 279 -6.02 7.54 -71.16
C LEU A 279 -7.29 6.77 -71.58
N GLU A 280 -8.11 6.36 -70.61
CA GLU A 280 -9.37 5.65 -70.86
C GLU A 280 -10.37 6.51 -71.65
N ASN A 281 -10.47 7.81 -71.34
CA ASN A 281 -11.34 8.74 -72.05
C ASN A 281 -10.88 8.97 -73.50
N MET A 282 -9.58 9.08 -73.74
CA MET A 282 -9.03 9.18 -75.09
C MET A 282 -9.31 7.89 -75.88
N LYS A 283 -9.11 6.73 -75.27
CA LYS A 283 -9.39 5.41 -75.87
C LYS A 283 -10.86 5.28 -76.27
N LYS A 284 -11.78 5.61 -75.35
CA LYS A 284 -13.24 5.65 -75.62
C LYS A 284 -13.60 6.60 -76.76
N THR A 285 -12.97 7.79 -76.79
CA THR A 285 -13.19 8.78 -77.87
C THR A 285 -12.74 8.22 -79.22
N LEU A 286 -11.58 7.55 -79.24
CA LEU A 286 -11.04 6.93 -80.45
C LEU A 286 -11.86 5.72 -80.91
N ASP A 287 -12.39 4.92 -79.99
CA ASP A 287 -13.26 3.77 -80.30
C ASP A 287 -14.66 4.20 -80.76
N ALA A 288 -15.18 5.30 -80.23
CA ALA A 288 -16.48 5.86 -80.59
C ALA A 288 -16.46 6.63 -81.93
N SER A 289 -15.29 7.11 -82.35
CA SER A 289 -15.08 7.76 -83.65
C SER A 289 -15.36 6.75 -84.78
N LYS A 290 -16.62 6.71 -85.25
CA LYS A 290 -17.05 5.82 -86.34
C LYS A 290 -16.31 6.19 -87.63
N LEU A 291 -15.44 5.26 -88.02
CA LEU A 291 -14.63 5.32 -89.22
C LEU A 291 -15.49 5.51 -90.48
N ALA A 292 -15.20 6.60 -91.20
CA ALA A 292 -15.35 6.77 -92.66
C ALA A 292 -16.59 7.46 -93.27
N ASP A 293 -17.66 7.80 -92.53
CA ASP A 293 -18.85 8.44 -93.14
C ASP A 293 -19.10 9.90 -92.75
N ASP A 294 -18.52 10.40 -91.64
CA ASP A 294 -18.69 11.79 -91.19
C ASP A 294 -17.35 12.44 -90.79
N THR A 295 -16.69 13.06 -91.76
CA THR A 295 -15.41 13.78 -91.60
C THR A 295 -15.50 14.90 -90.55
N ALA A 296 -16.68 15.52 -90.39
CA ALA A 296 -16.88 16.60 -89.42
C ALA A 296 -16.89 16.05 -87.98
N GLN A 297 -17.57 14.91 -87.75
CA GLN A 297 -17.56 14.24 -86.45
C GLN A 297 -16.16 13.72 -86.09
N MET A 298 -15.44 13.14 -87.05
CA MET A 298 -14.06 12.69 -86.85
C MET A 298 -13.12 13.84 -86.48
N THR A 299 -13.21 14.97 -87.18
CA THR A 299 -12.44 16.18 -86.89
C THR A 299 -12.72 16.67 -85.47
N LYS A 300 -13.97 16.61 -85.03
CA LYS A 300 -14.39 16.98 -83.67
C LYS A 300 -13.81 16.02 -82.61
N ASP A 301 -13.82 14.72 -82.88
CA ASP A 301 -13.28 13.70 -81.97
C ASP A 301 -11.75 13.79 -81.86
N LEU A 302 -11.04 14.03 -82.96
CA LEU A 302 -9.59 14.28 -82.97
C LEU A 302 -9.21 15.58 -82.25
N ASN A 303 -9.99 16.65 -82.42
CA ASN A 303 -9.82 17.88 -81.64
C ASN A 303 -10.12 17.67 -80.14
N LYS A 304 -10.97 16.71 -79.79
CA LYS A 304 -11.16 16.30 -78.39
C LYS A 304 -9.94 15.52 -77.89
N VAL A 305 -9.45 14.55 -78.66
CA VAL A 305 -8.23 13.79 -78.34
C VAL A 305 -7.05 14.73 -78.14
N ALA A 306 -6.80 15.71 -79.03
CA ALA A 306 -5.73 16.70 -78.85
C ALA A 306 -5.83 17.48 -77.53
N ARG A 307 -7.05 17.87 -77.11
CA ARG A 307 -7.27 18.54 -75.82
C ARG A 307 -7.02 17.62 -74.64
N ASP A 308 -7.48 16.37 -74.73
CA ASP A 308 -7.27 15.35 -73.71
C ASP A 308 -5.76 14.99 -73.61
N THR A 309 -5.03 14.91 -74.73
CA THR A 309 -3.57 14.72 -74.78
C THR A 309 -2.82 15.85 -74.11
N ASN A 310 -3.20 17.11 -74.34
CA ASN A 310 -2.59 18.26 -73.67
C ASN A 310 -2.87 18.28 -72.17
N THR A 311 -4.08 17.88 -71.76
CA THR A 311 -4.44 17.73 -70.34
C THR A 311 -3.60 16.65 -69.69
N LEU A 312 -3.45 15.51 -70.35
CA LEU A 312 -2.62 14.40 -69.88
C LEU A 312 -1.14 14.78 -69.81
N ASN A 313 -0.61 15.51 -70.79
CA ASN A 313 0.77 16.00 -70.76
C ASN A 313 0.99 16.93 -69.54
N GLY A 314 0.03 17.80 -69.22
CA GLY A 314 0.04 18.57 -67.97
C GLY A 314 0.10 17.69 -66.71
N GLN A 315 -0.76 16.67 -66.63
CA GLN A 315 -0.78 15.73 -65.49
C GLN A 315 0.54 14.96 -65.33
N VAL A 316 1.15 14.52 -66.43
CA VAL A 316 2.46 13.84 -66.44
C VAL A 316 3.57 14.79 -65.99
N ASN A 317 3.53 16.05 -66.42
CA ASN A 317 4.50 17.08 -66.02
C ASN A 317 4.42 17.41 -64.53
N ASP A 318 3.21 17.54 -64.00
CA ASP A 318 2.98 17.80 -62.58
C ASP A 318 3.52 16.64 -61.73
N LEU A 319 3.24 15.40 -62.13
CA LEU A 319 3.75 14.21 -61.44
C LEU A 319 5.29 14.09 -61.52
N LEU A 320 5.87 14.42 -62.68
CA LEU A 320 7.32 14.45 -62.87
C LEU A 320 7.96 15.54 -61.98
N ALA A 321 7.35 16.71 -61.88
CA ALA A 321 7.82 17.80 -61.02
C ALA A 321 7.80 17.40 -59.54
N VAL A 322 6.73 16.75 -59.08
CA VAL A 322 6.61 16.21 -57.72
C VAL A 322 7.73 15.22 -57.40
N LEU A 323 8.03 14.29 -58.31
CA LEU A 323 9.11 13.31 -58.13
C LEU A 323 10.51 13.91 -58.15
N LEU A 324 10.76 14.87 -59.06
CA LEU A 324 12.04 15.58 -59.12
C LEU A 324 12.28 16.44 -57.87
N GLN A 325 11.23 17.10 -57.37
CA GLN A 325 11.30 17.89 -56.16
C GLN A 325 11.61 17.03 -54.93
N GLN A 326 11.05 15.83 -54.85
CA GLN A 326 11.37 14.87 -53.79
C GLN A 326 12.81 14.35 -53.88
N LYS A 327 13.30 14.04 -55.08
CA LYS A 327 14.68 13.60 -55.30
C LYS A 327 15.70 14.68 -54.87
N LEU A 328 15.38 15.94 -55.11
CA LEU A 328 16.19 17.09 -54.67
C LEU A 328 16.18 17.26 -53.15
N GLN A 329 15.01 17.16 -52.50
CA GLN A 329 14.91 17.28 -51.04
C GLN A 329 15.58 16.10 -50.28
N GLY A 330 15.47 14.89 -50.81
CA GLY A 330 16.14 13.70 -50.26
C GLY A 330 17.68 13.74 -50.37
N SER A 331 18.21 14.46 -51.37
CA SER A 331 19.66 14.61 -51.56
C SER A 331 20.28 15.71 -50.66
N VAL A 332 19.49 16.71 -50.26
CA VAL A 332 19.95 17.82 -49.39
C VAL A 332 19.90 17.44 -47.91
N SER A 333 19.04 16.50 -47.53
CA SER A 333 18.85 16.06 -46.12
C SER A 333 19.86 15.00 -45.65
N GLY A 334 20.64 14.42 -46.57
CA GLY A 334 21.64 13.38 -46.27
C GLY A 334 23.02 13.91 -45.86
N GLY A 335 23.21 15.24 -45.76
CA GLY A 335 24.50 15.87 -45.55
C GLY A 335 25.08 15.81 -44.12
N ASP A 336 24.33 15.32 -43.12
CA ASP A 336 24.77 15.38 -41.71
C ASP A 336 24.60 14.07 -40.92
N ALA A 337 24.29 12.95 -41.60
CA ALA A 337 24.14 11.63 -40.97
C ALA A 337 25.38 10.75 -41.16
N SER A 338 26.56 11.28 -40.86
CA SER A 338 27.76 10.46 -40.64
C SER A 338 27.80 9.96 -39.19
N VAL A 339 27.04 8.90 -38.91
CA VAL A 339 27.34 7.97 -37.82
C VAL A 339 27.62 6.62 -38.44
N SER A 340 28.90 6.28 -38.53
CA SER A 340 29.38 4.97 -38.91
C SER A 340 29.05 3.94 -37.83
N GLY A 341 28.59 2.76 -38.23
CA GLY A 341 28.65 1.60 -37.34
C GLY A 341 27.71 0.45 -37.71
N GLY A 342 28.15 -0.41 -38.65
CA GLY A 342 27.82 -1.84 -38.62
C GLY A 342 26.41 -2.25 -39.06
N ASN A 343 26.19 -2.37 -40.37
CA ASN A 343 25.88 -3.65 -41.06
C ASN A 343 25.39 -3.31 -42.49
N ALA A 344 26.32 -2.86 -43.34
CA ALA A 344 26.05 -2.58 -44.74
C ALA A 344 26.00 -3.90 -45.54
N GLY A 345 24.95 -4.68 -45.31
CA GLY A 345 24.52 -5.77 -46.18
C GLY A 345 23.52 -5.26 -47.23
N ALA A 346 24.00 -5.02 -48.44
CA ALA A 346 23.26 -5.14 -49.72
C ALA A 346 21.93 -4.37 -49.95
N GLY A 347 21.57 -3.33 -49.18
CA GLY A 347 20.27 -2.64 -49.34
C GLY A 347 20.26 -1.20 -49.92
N GLY A 348 21.41 -0.52 -49.96
CA GLY A 348 21.47 0.96 -50.10
C GLY A 348 21.15 1.55 -51.48
N ASN A 349 21.13 0.74 -52.54
CA ASN A 349 20.95 1.22 -53.92
C ASN A 349 19.55 1.00 -54.51
N GLY A 350 18.62 0.37 -53.79
CA GLY A 350 17.30 0.03 -54.35
C GLY A 350 16.35 1.23 -54.51
N GLY A 351 16.38 2.18 -53.58
CA GLY A 351 15.46 3.31 -53.55
C GLY A 351 15.76 4.39 -54.60
N SER A 352 17.03 4.67 -54.86
CA SER A 352 17.46 5.61 -55.91
C SER A 352 17.19 5.07 -57.31
N VAL A 353 17.44 3.77 -57.52
CA VAL A 353 17.19 3.08 -58.81
C VAL A 353 15.69 3.01 -59.12
N ALA A 354 14.83 2.75 -58.11
CA ALA A 354 13.38 2.75 -58.29
C ALA A 354 12.81 4.15 -58.60
N SER A 355 13.30 5.19 -57.92
CA SER A 355 12.90 6.58 -58.22
C SER A 355 13.36 7.00 -59.62
N ASP A 356 14.55 6.59 -60.04
CA ASP A 356 15.09 6.91 -61.37
C ASP A 356 14.31 6.20 -62.47
N ALA A 357 13.94 4.94 -62.26
CA ALA A 357 13.09 4.18 -63.17
C ALA A 357 11.69 4.81 -63.32
N ALA A 358 11.09 5.32 -62.24
CA ALA A 358 9.81 6.02 -62.30
C ALA A 358 9.90 7.35 -63.08
N ILE A 359 10.97 8.11 -62.88
CA ILE A 359 11.24 9.36 -63.62
C ILE A 359 11.44 9.08 -65.11
N GLU A 360 12.21 8.06 -65.47
CA GLU A 360 12.42 7.68 -66.86
C GLU A 360 11.14 7.18 -67.54
N ALA A 361 10.28 6.43 -66.83
CA ALA A 361 8.97 6.02 -67.34
C ALA A 361 8.06 7.22 -67.67
N LEU A 362 8.07 8.28 -66.85
CA LEU A 362 7.32 9.50 -67.11
C LEU A 362 7.87 10.30 -68.29
N LYS A 363 9.20 10.41 -68.44
CA LYS A 363 9.81 11.04 -69.62
C LYS A 363 9.50 10.28 -70.90
N ALA A 364 9.51 8.95 -70.85
CA ALA A 364 9.09 8.11 -71.98
C ALA A 364 7.63 8.39 -72.36
N MET A 365 6.74 8.48 -71.37
CA MET A 365 5.33 8.85 -71.58
C MET A 365 5.17 10.25 -72.17
N GLN A 366 5.96 11.23 -71.72
CA GLN A 366 6.00 12.58 -72.30
C GLN A 366 6.30 12.54 -73.80
N LYS A 367 7.32 11.77 -74.19
CA LYS A 367 7.72 11.60 -75.60
C LYS A 367 6.60 10.95 -76.44
N GLU A 368 5.91 9.98 -75.87
CA GLU A 368 4.75 9.33 -76.49
C GLU A 368 3.59 10.33 -76.70
N LEU A 369 3.34 11.23 -75.74
CA LEU A 369 2.32 12.28 -75.85
C LEU A 369 2.68 13.35 -76.90
N ASP A 370 3.96 13.69 -77.06
CA ASP A 370 4.41 14.60 -78.13
C ASP A 370 4.23 13.96 -79.52
N MET A 371 4.50 12.66 -79.64
CA MET A 371 4.19 11.90 -80.84
C MET A 371 2.68 11.87 -81.12
N MET A 372 1.85 11.70 -80.09
CA MET A 372 0.38 11.75 -80.20
C MET A 372 -0.08 13.09 -80.76
N ASN A 373 0.39 14.21 -80.23
CA ASN A 373 0.09 15.55 -80.73
C ASN A 373 0.51 15.74 -82.20
N THR A 374 1.67 15.21 -82.58
CA THR A 374 2.17 15.26 -83.96
C THR A 374 1.27 14.46 -84.92
N VAL A 375 0.88 13.25 -84.52
CA VAL A 375 -0.01 12.39 -85.31
C VAL A 375 -1.39 13.06 -85.46
N VAL A 376 -1.98 13.58 -84.39
CA VAL A 376 -3.28 14.29 -84.45
C VAL A 376 -3.20 15.52 -85.35
N GLY A 377 -2.14 16.34 -85.24
CA GLY A 377 -1.95 17.52 -86.09
C GLY A 377 -1.87 17.16 -87.58
N SER A 378 -1.08 16.15 -87.94
CA SER A 378 -0.94 15.70 -89.33
C SER A 378 -2.25 15.17 -89.94
N VAL A 379 -3.13 14.59 -89.12
CA VAL A 379 -4.45 14.12 -89.58
C VAL A 379 -5.42 15.28 -89.79
N LEU A 380 -5.40 16.28 -88.91
CA LEU A 380 -6.25 17.48 -89.02
C LEU A 380 -5.87 18.33 -90.25
N GLU A 381 -4.60 18.37 -90.63
CA GLU A 381 -4.12 19.02 -91.86
C GLU A 381 -4.49 18.24 -93.13
N ALA A 382 -4.59 16.91 -93.06
CA ALA A 382 -4.92 16.04 -94.19
C ALA A 382 -6.42 15.99 -94.55
N THR A 383 -7.29 16.64 -93.78
CA THR A 383 -8.75 16.66 -93.98
C THR A 383 -9.28 17.77 -94.90
N ASP A 384 -8.42 18.60 -95.50
CA ASP A 384 -8.83 19.61 -96.51
C ASP A 384 -9.14 18.97 -97.89
N GLU A 385 -10.44 18.99 -98.22
CA GLU A 385 -11.22 18.74 -99.45
C GLU A 385 -10.75 17.92 -100.69
N GLN A 386 -9.56 17.32 -100.81
CA GLN A 386 -9.21 16.54 -102.03
C GLN A 386 -8.34 15.29 -101.78
N ALA A 387 -8.94 14.19 -101.25
CA ALA A 387 -8.59 12.77 -101.57
C ALA A 387 -9.33 11.77 -100.65
N ALA A 388 -10.62 11.51 -100.89
CA ALA A 388 -11.48 10.74 -99.98
C ALA A 388 -11.05 9.27 -99.68
N GLU A 389 -10.27 8.60 -100.54
CA GLU A 389 -9.88 7.19 -100.34
C GLU A 389 -8.48 7.01 -99.69
N LYS A 390 -7.48 7.82 -100.11
CA LYS A 390 -6.14 7.83 -99.49
C LYS A 390 -6.15 8.47 -98.10
N ALA A 391 -7.00 9.47 -97.88
CA ALA A 391 -7.22 10.06 -96.57
C ALA A 391 -7.74 9.01 -95.57
N LYS A 392 -8.69 8.14 -95.96
CA LYS A 392 -9.22 7.07 -95.08
C LYS A 392 -8.14 6.08 -94.61
N VAL A 393 -7.25 5.62 -95.49
CA VAL A 393 -6.15 4.71 -95.11
C VAL A 393 -5.14 5.37 -94.19
N ASN A 394 -4.75 6.62 -94.49
CA ASN A 394 -3.81 7.39 -93.66
C ASN A 394 -4.40 7.69 -92.28
N VAL A 395 -5.69 8.03 -92.22
CA VAL A 395 -6.46 8.24 -90.99
C VAL A 395 -6.55 6.95 -90.17
N ASN A 396 -6.81 5.79 -90.79
CA ASN A 396 -6.85 4.51 -90.08
C ASN A 396 -5.49 4.16 -89.46
N ASN A 397 -4.41 4.36 -90.20
CA ASN A 397 -3.05 4.15 -89.70
C ASN A 397 -2.74 5.11 -88.56
N ALA A 398 -3.16 6.38 -88.66
CA ALA A 398 -3.01 7.35 -87.59
C ALA A 398 -3.83 6.99 -86.33
N MET A 399 -5.09 6.56 -86.46
CA MET A 399 -5.90 6.10 -85.33
C MET A 399 -5.29 4.85 -84.67
N ASN A 400 -4.77 3.90 -85.44
CA ASN A 400 -4.08 2.73 -84.90
C ASN A 400 -2.78 3.12 -84.19
N ASN A 401 -2.03 4.08 -84.72
CA ASN A 401 -0.85 4.64 -84.07
C ASN A 401 -1.24 5.33 -82.75
N LEU A 402 -2.32 6.13 -82.74
CA LEU A 402 -2.82 6.76 -81.51
C LEU A 402 -3.22 5.73 -80.46
N LYS A 403 -3.90 4.63 -80.84
CA LYS A 403 -4.19 3.50 -79.94
C LYS A 403 -2.92 2.88 -79.37
N SER A 404 -1.94 2.58 -80.22
CA SER A 404 -0.66 2.02 -79.78
C SER A 404 0.08 2.94 -78.81
N VAL A 405 0.01 4.26 -79.02
CA VAL A 405 0.61 5.25 -78.12
C VAL A 405 -0.15 5.30 -76.78
N ILE A 406 -1.50 5.23 -76.79
CA ILE A 406 -2.31 5.11 -75.58
C ILE A 406 -1.93 3.84 -74.80
N ASP A 407 -1.82 2.69 -75.47
CA ASP A 407 -1.44 1.43 -74.84
C ASP A 407 -0.01 1.48 -74.27
N SER A 408 0.93 2.15 -74.96
CA SER A 408 2.29 2.42 -74.46
C SER A 408 2.27 3.27 -73.18
N CYS A 409 1.45 4.33 -73.17
CA CYS A 409 1.23 5.16 -71.99
C CYS A 409 0.60 4.36 -70.83
N GLU A 410 -0.45 3.55 -71.08
CA GLU A 410 -1.07 2.67 -70.06
C GLU A 410 -0.03 1.72 -69.45
N ASN A 411 0.84 1.12 -70.28
CA ASN A 411 1.93 0.26 -69.80
C ASN A 411 2.94 1.03 -68.95
N ASN A 412 3.33 2.25 -69.34
CA ASN A 412 4.24 3.09 -68.57
C ASN A 412 3.66 3.50 -67.22
N VAL A 413 2.36 3.84 -67.15
CA VAL A 413 1.66 4.10 -65.88
C VAL A 413 1.67 2.85 -65.00
N SER A 414 1.30 1.70 -65.55
CA SER A 414 1.26 0.43 -64.82
C SER A 414 2.63 0.04 -64.26
N ASN A 415 3.69 0.19 -65.06
CA ASN A 415 5.06 -0.03 -64.62
C ASN A 415 5.46 0.91 -63.47
N MET A 416 5.16 2.19 -63.60
CA MET A 416 5.41 3.18 -62.55
C MET A 416 4.65 2.85 -61.26
N GLN A 417 3.37 2.48 -61.39
CA GLN A 417 2.51 2.10 -60.29
C GLN A 417 3.04 0.85 -59.58
N GLY A 418 3.55 -0.13 -60.33
CA GLY A 418 4.24 -1.30 -59.80
C GLY A 418 5.54 -0.95 -59.07
N ILE A 419 6.38 -0.08 -59.63
CA ILE A 419 7.61 0.39 -58.98
C ILE A 419 7.29 1.08 -57.64
N TYR A 420 6.26 1.93 -57.64
CA TYR A 420 5.88 2.71 -56.48
C TYR A 420 5.27 1.86 -55.37
N LYS A 421 4.23 1.08 -55.69
CA LYS A 421 3.48 0.28 -54.70
C LYS A 421 4.24 -0.93 -54.19
N ASN A 422 5.02 -1.57 -55.05
CA ASN A 422 5.67 -2.83 -54.69
C ASN A 422 7.10 -2.64 -54.14
N ASN A 423 7.75 -1.50 -54.41
CA ASN A 423 9.13 -1.27 -53.96
C ASN A 423 9.28 -0.05 -53.04
N LEU A 424 9.00 1.16 -53.53
CA LEU A 424 9.33 2.41 -52.82
C LEU A 424 8.57 2.57 -51.49
N VAL A 425 7.24 2.48 -51.51
CA VAL A 425 6.43 2.67 -50.29
C VAL A 425 6.73 1.60 -49.23
N PRO A 426 6.73 0.29 -49.55
CA PRO A 426 7.02 -0.74 -48.56
C PRO A 426 8.44 -0.65 -47.97
N GLN A 427 9.45 -0.26 -48.76
CA GLN A 427 10.81 -0.09 -48.25
C GLN A 427 10.89 1.06 -47.26
N MET A 428 10.28 2.20 -47.58
CA MET A 428 10.34 3.38 -46.72
C MET A 428 9.51 3.19 -45.44
N GLN A 429 8.35 2.53 -45.53
CA GLN A 429 7.59 2.10 -44.36
C GLN A 429 8.38 1.15 -43.46
N ARG A 430 9.11 0.18 -44.03
CA ARG A 430 9.96 -0.74 -43.25
C ARG A 430 11.06 -0.01 -42.49
N VAL A 431 11.73 0.96 -43.13
CA VAL A 431 12.75 1.79 -42.47
C VAL A 431 12.14 2.60 -41.32
N LEU A 432 11.00 3.25 -41.54
CA LEU A 432 10.30 4.01 -40.50
C LEU A 432 9.85 3.12 -39.34
N THR A 433 9.34 1.91 -39.61
CA THR A 433 8.98 0.95 -38.56
C THR A 433 10.21 0.52 -37.77
N ASN A 434 11.31 0.14 -38.43
CA ASN A 434 12.54 -0.25 -37.75
C ASN A 434 13.13 0.89 -36.90
N MET A 435 13.06 2.14 -37.38
CA MET A 435 13.47 3.31 -36.60
C MET A 435 12.54 3.55 -35.40
N THR A 436 11.23 3.36 -35.57
CA THR A 436 10.25 3.48 -34.48
C THR A 436 10.56 2.45 -33.39
N ASP A 437 10.80 1.19 -33.79
CA ASP A 437 11.13 0.10 -32.88
C ASP A 437 12.44 0.36 -32.15
N SER A 438 13.47 0.85 -32.86
CA SER A 438 14.76 1.22 -32.27
C SER A 438 14.63 2.37 -31.26
N LEU A 439 13.85 3.41 -31.59
CA LEU A 439 13.57 4.52 -30.68
C LEU A 439 12.82 4.04 -29.43
N ASN A 440 11.85 3.14 -29.59
CA ASN A 440 11.11 2.56 -28.48
C ASN A 440 12.04 1.73 -27.56
N GLN A 441 12.97 0.96 -28.13
CA GLN A 441 13.97 0.22 -27.36
C GLN A 441 14.90 1.15 -26.57
N VAL A 442 15.44 2.19 -27.22
CA VAL A 442 16.30 3.19 -26.57
C VAL A 442 15.54 3.95 -25.47
N THR A 443 14.28 4.32 -25.72
CA THR A 443 13.42 4.94 -24.72
C THR A 443 13.20 4.01 -23.52
N GLY A 444 12.98 2.71 -23.76
CA GLY A 444 12.92 1.69 -22.72
C GLY A 444 14.19 1.65 -21.87
N LEU A 445 15.37 1.61 -22.51
CA LEU A 445 16.66 1.61 -21.82
C LEU A 445 16.90 2.88 -20.98
N VAL A 446 16.55 4.06 -21.51
CA VAL A 446 16.68 5.33 -20.76
C VAL A 446 15.74 5.35 -19.56
N ASN A 447 14.53 4.83 -19.70
CA ASN A 447 13.59 4.70 -18.58
C ASN A 447 14.10 3.72 -17.52
N THR A 448 14.65 2.56 -17.93
CA THR A 448 15.30 1.61 -17.01
C THR A 448 16.46 2.28 -16.28
N LEU A 449 17.33 2.98 -17.00
CA LEU A 449 18.47 3.68 -16.40
C LEU A 449 18.03 4.79 -15.43
N SER A 450 16.96 5.53 -15.75
CA SER A 450 16.37 6.54 -14.86
C SER A 450 15.86 5.91 -13.56
N ASN A 451 15.18 4.76 -13.65
CA ASN A 451 14.75 4.01 -12.48
C ASN A 451 15.93 3.44 -11.68
N THR A 452 16.97 2.94 -12.35
CA THR A 452 18.19 2.47 -11.68
C THR A 452 18.86 3.61 -10.91
N VAL A 453 19.01 4.80 -11.49
CA VAL A 453 19.59 5.96 -10.81
C VAL A 453 18.77 6.38 -9.59
N LYS A 454 17.43 6.33 -9.67
CA LYS A 454 16.54 6.55 -8.51
C LYS A 454 16.77 5.51 -7.41
N ASN A 455 16.84 4.23 -7.77
CA ASN A 455 17.05 3.15 -6.82
C ASN A 455 18.43 3.23 -6.15
N VAL A 456 19.47 3.65 -6.88
CA VAL A 456 20.78 3.92 -6.28
C VAL A 456 20.67 5.00 -5.22
N GLY A 457 19.86 6.05 -5.42
CA GLY A 457 19.61 7.07 -4.40
C GLY A 457 19.01 6.49 -3.12
N VAL A 458 17.96 5.67 -3.23
CA VAL A 458 17.32 5.01 -2.08
C VAL A 458 18.28 4.07 -1.36
N VAL A 459 19.09 3.30 -2.11
CA VAL A 459 20.10 2.42 -1.52
C VAL A 459 21.16 3.24 -0.78
N MET A 460 21.63 4.36 -1.35
CA MET A 460 22.64 5.21 -0.72
C MET A 460 22.11 5.91 0.54
N GLU A 461 20.83 6.28 0.57
CA GLU A 461 20.15 6.78 1.77
C GLU A 461 20.13 5.72 2.87
N GLY A 462 19.71 4.49 2.57
CA GLY A 462 19.72 3.40 3.55
C GLY A 462 21.12 2.99 4.02
N VAL A 463 22.14 3.07 3.15
CA VAL A 463 23.54 2.90 3.58
C VAL A 463 23.98 4.05 4.48
N GLY A 464 23.54 5.28 4.22
CA GLY A 464 23.78 6.44 5.09
C GLY A 464 23.24 6.22 6.50
N ASP A 465 21.96 5.84 6.62
CA ASP A 465 21.31 5.56 7.91
C ASP A 465 22.04 4.45 8.69
N ALA A 466 22.47 3.39 7.99
CA ALA A 466 23.22 2.29 8.61
C ALA A 466 24.60 2.73 9.11
N VAL A 467 25.29 3.60 8.36
CA VAL A 467 26.59 4.18 8.74
C VAL A 467 26.43 5.08 9.96
N ASP A 468 25.40 5.92 10.00
CA ASP A 468 25.10 6.80 11.13
C ASP A 468 24.82 5.98 12.40
N GLY A 469 23.93 4.99 12.32
CA GLY A 469 23.62 4.12 13.46
C GLY A 469 24.81 3.29 13.94
N THR A 470 25.66 2.83 13.02
CA THR A 470 26.92 2.14 13.37
C THR A 470 27.90 3.10 14.04
N SER A 471 28.03 4.34 13.54
CA SER A 471 28.91 5.36 14.12
C SER A 471 28.48 5.76 15.53
N GLU A 472 27.18 5.91 15.77
CA GLU A 472 26.63 6.17 17.11
C GLU A 472 26.93 5.01 18.07
N SER A 473 26.64 3.77 17.65
CA SER A 473 26.89 2.57 18.45
C SER A 473 28.38 2.41 18.80
N LEU A 474 29.27 2.62 17.81
CA LEU A 474 30.71 2.61 18.03
C LEU A 474 31.16 3.71 19.00
N GLY A 475 30.54 4.89 18.94
CA GLY A 475 30.81 5.97 19.89
C GLY A 475 30.41 5.65 21.33
N GLN A 476 29.28 4.96 21.51
CA GLN A 476 28.85 4.47 22.82
C GLN A 476 29.79 3.38 23.35
N ILE A 477 30.15 2.40 22.52
CA ILE A 477 31.11 1.35 22.90
C ILE A 477 32.45 1.96 23.28
N GLN A 478 32.95 2.92 22.49
CA GLN A 478 34.21 3.61 22.79
C GLN A 478 34.15 4.30 24.17
N SER A 479 33.06 4.99 24.47
CA SER A 479 32.88 5.64 25.78
C SER A 479 32.92 4.65 26.95
N VAL A 480 32.36 3.45 26.77
CA VAL A 480 32.40 2.37 27.77
C VAL A 480 33.81 1.80 27.89
N VAL A 481 34.46 1.49 26.76
CA VAL A 481 35.84 0.96 26.73
C VAL A 481 36.81 1.94 27.39
N ASP A 482 36.74 3.22 27.04
CA ASP A 482 37.57 4.27 27.63
C ASP A 482 37.30 4.41 29.13
N SER A 483 36.02 4.38 29.57
CA SER A 483 35.69 4.44 30.99
C SER A 483 36.19 3.24 31.79
N ILE A 484 36.18 2.03 31.22
CA ILE A 484 36.72 0.84 31.88
C ILE A 484 38.25 0.93 31.91
N SER A 485 38.88 1.33 30.80
CA SER A 485 40.33 1.50 30.71
C SER A 485 40.85 2.53 31.72
N ASP A 486 40.16 3.67 31.89
CA ASP A 486 40.49 4.69 32.89
C ASP A 486 40.39 4.13 34.31
N LYS A 487 39.32 3.38 34.62
CA LYS A 487 39.14 2.73 35.94
C LYS A 487 40.20 1.66 36.22
N LEU A 488 40.56 0.86 35.23
CA LEU A 488 41.62 -0.15 35.36
C LEU A 488 42.99 0.51 35.52
N THR A 489 43.22 1.64 34.85
CA THR A 489 44.46 2.42 35.00
C THR A 489 44.57 3.00 36.42
N ASP A 490 43.49 3.62 36.92
CA ASP A 490 43.43 4.13 38.31
C ASP A 490 43.59 3.00 39.35
N LEU A 491 42.97 1.83 39.12
CA LEU A 491 43.17 0.66 39.96
C LEU A 491 44.63 0.20 39.95
N THR A 492 45.23 0.09 38.77
CA THR A 492 46.62 -0.37 38.62
C THR A 492 47.59 0.59 39.32
N GLU A 493 47.37 1.90 39.21
CA GLU A 493 48.14 2.93 39.95
C GLU A 493 47.95 2.82 41.46
N GLN A 494 46.71 2.62 41.95
CA GLN A 494 46.44 2.44 43.39
C GLN A 494 47.09 1.16 43.96
N LEU A 495 47.23 0.12 43.14
CA LEU A 495 47.92 -1.12 43.49
C LEU A 495 49.46 -0.99 43.43
N GLU A 496 50.00 0.09 42.86
CA GLU A 496 51.44 0.31 42.75
C GLU A 496 52.02 0.84 44.07
N GLY A 497 52.67 -0.04 44.83
CA GLY A 497 53.31 0.31 46.11
C GLY A 497 52.43 0.17 47.37
N ALA A 498 51.20 -0.32 47.23
CA ALA A 498 50.33 -0.68 48.36
C ALA A 498 50.88 -1.90 49.12
N SER A 499 50.74 -1.92 50.45
CA SER A 499 51.02 -3.13 51.25
C SER A 499 49.97 -4.22 51.03
N GLU A 500 50.26 -5.49 51.34
CA GLU A 500 49.31 -6.61 51.16
C GLU A 500 47.94 -6.37 51.82
N GLU A 501 47.92 -5.68 52.97
CA GLU A 501 46.71 -5.37 53.73
C GLU A 501 45.90 -4.22 53.09
N GLU A 502 46.57 -3.17 52.59
CA GLU A 502 45.94 -2.07 51.84
C GLU A 502 45.45 -2.51 50.47
N MET A 503 46.15 -3.45 49.84
CA MET A 503 45.81 -3.98 48.53
C MET A 503 44.47 -4.69 48.54
N MET A 504 44.21 -5.49 49.59
CA MET A 504 42.95 -6.20 49.72
C MET A 504 41.78 -5.24 49.98
N ASP A 505 42.00 -4.16 50.73
CA ASP A 505 41.01 -3.10 50.91
C ASP A 505 40.70 -2.36 49.61
N ILE A 506 41.73 -2.08 48.79
CA ILE A 506 41.58 -1.46 47.46
C ILE A 506 40.78 -2.36 46.52
N LEU A 507 41.06 -3.66 46.48
CA LEU A 507 40.33 -4.61 45.63
C LEU A 507 38.86 -4.78 46.05
N VAL A 508 38.60 -4.92 47.35
CA VAL A 508 37.24 -4.99 47.89
C VAL A 508 36.45 -3.71 47.61
N ARG A 509 37.11 -2.55 47.68
CA ARG A 509 36.51 -1.25 47.38
C ARG A 509 36.27 -1.03 45.89
N PHE A 510 37.17 -1.50 45.03
CA PHE A 510 37.03 -1.44 43.57
C PHE A 510 35.92 -2.36 43.07
N LEU A 511 35.88 -3.60 43.59
CA LEU A 511 34.87 -4.59 43.23
C LEU A 511 33.51 -4.28 43.84
N GLY A 512 33.45 -3.48 44.91
CA GLY A 512 32.20 -2.89 45.40
C GLY A 512 31.29 -3.87 46.13
N GLY A 513 31.76 -4.46 47.22
CA GLY A 513 30.90 -5.13 48.21
C GLY A 513 30.65 -6.63 48.00
N ASP A 514 29.77 -7.16 48.85
CA ASP A 514 29.42 -8.58 49.01
C ASP A 514 29.06 -9.26 47.66
N PRO A 515 29.62 -10.44 47.32
CA PRO A 515 29.38 -11.15 46.05
C PRO A 515 27.90 -11.28 45.65
N ASP A 516 27.02 -11.46 46.63
CA ASP A 516 25.56 -11.51 46.42
C ASP A 516 24.98 -10.21 45.86
N SER A 517 25.49 -9.05 46.32
CA SER A 517 25.03 -7.73 45.90
C SER A 517 25.50 -7.38 44.48
N LEU A 518 26.69 -7.84 44.10
CA LEU A 518 27.24 -7.68 42.75
C LEU A 518 26.55 -8.62 41.76
N GLY A 519 26.28 -9.87 42.15
CA GLY A 519 25.47 -10.79 41.36
C GLY A 519 24.07 -10.24 41.07
N ALA A 520 23.44 -9.58 42.05
CA ALA A 520 22.17 -8.90 41.86
C ALA A 520 22.28 -7.67 40.94
N TYR A 521 23.36 -6.89 41.02
CA TYR A 521 23.62 -5.76 40.12
C TYR A 521 23.79 -6.20 38.66
N PHE A 522 24.54 -7.28 38.41
CA PHE A 522 24.73 -7.82 37.05
C PHE A 522 23.47 -8.49 36.50
N ALA A 523 22.65 -9.12 37.36
CA ALA A 523 21.41 -9.75 36.96
C ALA A 523 20.35 -8.74 36.49
N SER A 524 20.26 -7.57 37.15
CA SER A 524 19.28 -6.53 36.81
C SER A 524 19.91 -5.12 36.87
N PRO A 525 20.81 -4.76 35.92
CA PRO A 525 21.57 -3.51 35.95
C PRO A 525 20.70 -2.26 35.70
N VAL A 526 19.51 -2.45 35.15
CA VAL A 526 18.54 -1.38 34.88
C VAL A 526 17.25 -1.68 35.62
N THR A 527 16.89 -0.79 36.55
CA THR A 527 15.60 -0.85 37.24
C THR A 527 14.53 -0.15 36.41
N MET A 528 13.46 -0.87 36.06
CA MET A 528 12.28 -0.27 35.40
C MET A 528 11.26 0.18 36.45
N GLU A 529 10.98 1.48 36.53
CA GLU A 529 9.86 2.01 37.30
C GLU A 529 8.65 2.21 36.38
N THR A 530 7.59 1.42 36.59
CA THR A 530 6.35 1.54 35.84
C THR A 530 5.44 2.60 36.48
N VAL A 531 5.35 3.77 35.86
CA VAL A 531 4.40 4.82 36.26
C VAL A 531 3.15 4.74 35.37
N ALA A 532 2.03 4.28 35.94
CA ALA A 532 0.78 4.13 35.20
C ALA A 532 0.12 5.50 34.92
N MET A 533 0.10 5.90 33.64
CA MET A 533 -0.63 7.07 33.18
C MET A 533 -2.10 6.69 32.91
N TYR A 534 -3.06 7.41 33.53
CA TYR A 534 -4.51 7.13 33.46
C TYR A 534 -4.90 5.71 33.94
N PRO A 535 -4.68 5.39 35.23
CA PRO A 535 -4.90 4.06 35.76
C PRO A 535 -6.38 3.67 35.69
N VAL A 536 -6.66 2.53 35.05
CA VAL A 536 -7.99 1.91 35.01
C VAL A 536 -7.94 0.61 35.81
N ALA A 537 -8.86 0.47 36.77
CA ALA A 537 -8.77 -0.56 37.79
C ALA A 537 -8.90 -2.01 37.27
N THR A 538 -9.72 -2.24 36.25
CA THR A 538 -10.02 -3.58 35.74
C THR A 538 -10.25 -3.59 34.23
N TYR A 539 -10.09 -4.76 33.60
CA TYR A 539 -10.35 -4.92 32.16
C TYR A 539 -11.81 -4.60 31.79
N GLY A 540 -12.77 -5.02 32.62
CA GLY A 540 -14.18 -4.69 32.43
C GLY A 540 -14.43 -3.18 32.46
N SER A 541 -13.75 -2.46 33.37
CA SER A 541 -13.81 -1.00 33.42
C SER A 541 -13.27 -0.38 32.12
N ALA A 542 -12.12 -0.87 31.63
CA ALA A 542 -11.53 -0.39 30.37
C ALA A 542 -12.42 -0.66 29.14
N MET A 543 -13.19 -1.75 29.16
CA MET A 543 -14.11 -2.14 28.08
C MET A 543 -15.52 -1.51 28.18
N THR A 544 -15.82 -0.81 29.28
CA THR A 544 -17.13 -0.17 29.50
C THR A 544 -17.52 0.80 28.37
N PRO A 545 -16.65 1.71 27.89
CA PRO A 545 -16.97 2.62 26.77
C PRO A 545 -17.43 1.88 25.50
N PHE A 546 -16.84 0.72 25.21
CA PHE A 546 -17.20 -0.10 24.05
C PHE A 546 -18.58 -0.74 24.21
N TYR A 547 -18.81 -1.45 25.31
CA TYR A 547 -20.08 -2.13 25.54
C TYR A 547 -21.25 -1.15 25.72
N SER A 548 -21.04 -0.02 26.38
CA SER A 548 -22.05 1.02 26.55
C SER A 548 -22.38 1.70 25.22
N THR A 549 -21.38 1.97 24.37
CA THR A 549 -21.61 2.46 23.00
C THR A 549 -22.44 1.48 22.17
N LEU A 550 -22.08 0.19 22.20
CA LEU A 550 -22.81 -0.83 21.44
C LEU A 550 -24.25 -1.00 21.94
N ALA A 551 -24.46 -0.99 23.26
CA ALA A 551 -25.80 -1.02 23.85
C ALA A 551 -26.67 0.16 23.40
N ILE A 552 -26.12 1.38 23.30
CA ILE A 552 -26.87 2.55 22.82
C ILE A 552 -27.31 2.36 21.35
N TRP A 553 -26.46 1.80 20.48
CA TRP A 553 -26.79 1.54 19.08
C TRP A 553 -27.87 0.45 18.95
N VAL A 554 -27.70 -0.66 19.67
CA VAL A 554 -28.67 -1.75 19.72
C VAL A 554 -30.02 -1.24 20.23
N GLY A 555 -30.01 -0.43 21.30
CA GLY A 555 -31.22 0.18 21.84
C GLY A 555 -31.95 1.06 20.83
N SER A 556 -31.21 1.91 20.11
CA SER A 556 -31.77 2.75 19.05
C SER A 556 -32.33 1.94 17.87
N THR A 557 -31.68 0.82 17.52
CA THR A 557 -32.12 -0.09 16.44
C THR A 557 -33.41 -0.83 16.83
N ILE A 558 -33.48 -1.32 18.08
CA ILE A 558 -34.68 -1.97 18.62
C ILE A 558 -35.85 -0.96 18.69
N LEU A 559 -35.58 0.30 19.05
CA LEU A 559 -36.61 1.34 19.08
C LEU A 559 -37.26 1.54 17.70
N VAL A 560 -36.49 1.65 16.61
CA VAL A 560 -37.06 1.82 15.27
C VAL A 560 -37.71 0.55 14.72
N ALA A 561 -37.32 -0.62 15.22
CA ALA A 561 -37.93 -1.89 14.85
C ALA A 561 -39.36 -2.01 15.43
N LEU A 562 -39.58 -1.57 16.67
CA LEU A 562 -40.83 -1.79 17.41
C LEU A 562 -41.73 -0.55 17.52
N VAL A 563 -41.16 0.66 17.47
CA VAL A 563 -41.92 1.92 17.57
C VAL A 563 -42.14 2.51 16.18
N LYS A 564 -43.38 2.90 15.89
CA LYS A 564 -43.74 3.45 14.57
C LYS A 564 -43.06 4.80 14.28
N VAL A 565 -42.19 4.80 13.27
CA VAL A 565 -41.32 5.93 12.89
C VAL A 565 -42.07 7.06 12.15
N LYS A 566 -43.21 6.75 11.47
CA LYS A 566 -44.03 7.74 10.74
C LYS A 566 -45.04 8.43 11.70
N ALA A 567 -45.05 9.77 11.74
CA ALA A 567 -46.06 10.56 12.46
C ALA A 567 -47.39 10.63 11.67
N SER A 568 -48.53 10.59 12.36
CA SER A 568 -49.84 10.74 11.69
C SER A 568 -50.19 12.22 11.50
N PRO A 569 -50.55 12.68 10.28
CA PRO A 569 -51.00 14.05 10.04
C PRO A 569 -52.44 14.31 10.53
N LYS A 570 -53.18 13.28 10.96
CA LYS A 570 -54.59 13.39 11.36
C LYS A 570 -54.74 14.31 12.59
N GLY A 571 -55.52 15.38 12.43
CA GLY A 571 -55.81 16.36 13.49
C GLY A 571 -54.79 17.49 13.63
N LEU A 572 -53.93 17.71 12.63
CA LEU A 572 -52.97 18.82 12.57
C LEU A 572 -53.32 19.79 11.44
N GLU A 573 -53.30 21.10 11.72
CA GLU A 573 -53.47 22.15 10.71
C GLU A 573 -52.15 22.37 9.95
N ASN A 574 -52.20 22.28 8.61
CA ASN A 574 -51.09 22.58 7.69
C ASN A 574 -49.72 22.02 8.12
N ALA A 575 -49.68 20.75 8.54
CA ALA A 575 -48.47 20.10 9.04
C ALA A 575 -47.41 19.96 7.93
N GLN A 576 -46.24 20.57 8.15
CA GLN A 576 -45.09 20.50 7.24
C GLN A 576 -44.25 19.23 7.47
N SER A 577 -43.53 18.76 6.45
CA SER A 577 -42.72 17.53 6.52
C SER A 577 -41.67 17.55 7.64
N TYR A 578 -40.97 18.67 7.85
CA TYR A 578 -40.02 18.81 8.96
C TYR A 578 -40.70 18.78 10.33
N GLN A 579 -41.95 19.27 10.43
CA GLN A 579 -42.69 19.25 11.70
C GLN A 579 -43.13 17.84 12.09
N LEU A 580 -43.46 17.00 11.09
CA LEU A 580 -43.75 15.59 11.29
C LEU A 580 -42.50 14.80 11.68
N TYR A 581 -41.36 15.11 11.05
CA TYR A 581 -40.05 14.53 11.37
C TYR A 581 -39.65 14.81 12.82
N PHE A 582 -39.48 16.09 13.19
CA PHE A 582 -39.05 16.47 14.53
C PHE A 582 -40.09 16.11 15.60
N GLY A 583 -41.39 16.20 15.26
CA GLY A 583 -42.47 15.85 16.18
C GLY A 583 -42.40 14.40 16.66
N ARG A 584 -42.10 13.45 15.76
CA ARG A 584 -41.92 12.05 16.14
C ARG A 584 -40.52 11.77 16.69
N TYR A 585 -39.49 12.37 16.12
CA TYR A 585 -38.12 12.16 16.58
C TYR A 585 -37.94 12.52 18.06
N LEU A 586 -38.61 13.55 18.58
CA LEU A 586 -38.55 13.90 20.00
C LEU A 586 -38.92 12.74 20.95
N LEU A 587 -39.82 11.82 20.53
CA LEU A 587 -40.11 10.61 21.30
C LEU A 587 -38.90 9.66 21.30
N PHE A 588 -38.30 9.43 20.14
CA PHE A 588 -37.11 8.58 20.00
C PHE A 588 -35.92 9.16 20.76
N PHE A 589 -35.71 10.47 20.68
CA PHE A 589 -34.71 11.20 21.45
C PHE A 589 -34.91 10.97 22.95
N LEU A 590 -36.13 11.16 23.48
CA LEU A 590 -36.41 10.95 24.90
C LEU A 590 -36.11 9.50 25.33
N LEU A 591 -36.55 8.51 24.54
CA LEU A 591 -36.33 7.10 24.87
C LEU A 591 -34.84 6.70 24.77
N ALA A 592 -34.10 7.24 23.80
CA ALA A 592 -32.67 7.02 23.68
C ALA A 592 -31.89 7.66 24.85
N GLN A 593 -32.32 8.84 25.33
CA GLN A 593 -31.73 9.45 26.53
C GLN A 593 -32.02 8.63 27.80
N ILE A 594 -33.22 8.07 27.92
CA ILE A 594 -33.57 7.16 29.03
C ILE A 594 -32.71 5.89 28.95
N GLN A 595 -32.53 5.29 27.78
CA GLN A 595 -31.64 4.15 27.57
C GLN A 595 -30.20 4.46 28.00
N ALA A 596 -29.64 5.59 27.53
CA ALA A 596 -28.30 6.01 27.92
C ALA A 596 -28.18 6.25 29.44
N ALA A 597 -29.18 6.88 30.06
CA ALA A 597 -29.22 7.08 31.50
C ALA A 597 -29.25 5.76 32.28
N ILE A 598 -30.05 4.79 31.81
CA ILE A 598 -30.09 3.45 32.43
C ILE A 598 -28.72 2.80 32.31
N ILE A 599 -28.13 2.73 31.10
CA ILE A 599 -26.81 2.13 30.86
C ILE A 599 -25.76 2.71 31.82
N VAL A 600 -25.60 4.04 31.82
CA VAL A 600 -24.63 4.74 32.66
C VAL A 600 -24.91 4.56 34.16
N ALA A 601 -26.18 4.55 34.56
CA ALA A 601 -26.58 4.27 35.95
C ALA A 601 -26.15 2.87 36.40
N GLY A 602 -26.27 1.86 35.54
CA GLY A 602 -25.78 0.53 35.87
C GLY A 602 -24.26 0.43 35.85
N ASP A 603 -23.59 1.10 34.92
CA ASP A 603 -22.13 1.14 34.89
C ASP A 603 -21.59 1.74 36.22
N LEU A 604 -22.19 2.83 36.70
CA LEU A 604 -21.81 3.51 37.95
C LEU A 604 -22.24 2.78 39.23
N TRP A 605 -23.49 2.31 39.31
CA TRP A 605 -24.08 1.83 40.57
C TRP A 605 -24.20 0.32 40.67
N LEU A 606 -24.43 -0.39 39.56
CA LEU A 606 -24.56 -1.85 39.54
C LEU A 606 -23.18 -2.51 39.44
N LEU A 607 -22.38 -2.11 38.46
CA LEU A 607 -21.06 -2.66 38.19
C LEU A 607 -19.94 -1.94 38.95
N LYS A 608 -20.20 -0.71 39.41
CA LYS A 608 -19.21 0.12 40.12
C LYS A 608 -17.92 0.32 39.32
N VAL A 609 -18.09 0.59 38.02
CA VAL A 609 -16.98 0.97 37.13
C VAL A 609 -16.34 2.24 37.67
N ASN A 610 -15.01 2.25 37.76
CA ASN A 610 -14.26 3.44 38.16
C ASN A 610 -14.24 4.44 37.00
N ILE A 611 -15.08 5.46 37.10
CA ILE A 611 -15.20 6.54 36.11
C ILE A 611 -14.71 7.83 36.79
N VAL A 612 -13.63 8.42 36.27
CA VAL A 612 -13.03 9.63 36.83
C VAL A 612 -14.00 10.82 36.77
N GLU A 613 -14.71 11.00 35.64
CA GLU A 613 -15.66 12.11 35.44
C GLU A 613 -17.07 11.60 35.09
N PRO A 614 -17.89 11.16 36.07
CA PRO A 614 -19.21 10.56 35.83
C PRO A 614 -20.17 11.46 35.06
N ALA A 615 -20.12 12.77 35.28
CA ALA A 615 -20.98 13.73 34.60
C ALA A 615 -20.62 13.85 33.11
N LEU A 616 -19.33 13.89 32.78
CA LEU A 616 -18.84 13.92 31.39
C LEU A 616 -19.07 12.57 30.69
N PHE A 617 -19.01 11.47 31.43
CA PHE A 617 -19.34 10.15 30.90
C PHE A 617 -20.80 10.06 30.48
N PHE A 618 -21.72 10.54 31.33
CA PHE A 618 -23.14 10.65 30.97
C PHE A 618 -23.36 11.60 29.79
N LEU A 619 -22.66 12.74 29.75
CA LEU A 619 -22.74 13.68 28.62
C LEU A 619 -22.30 13.04 27.30
N ALA A 620 -21.19 12.28 27.32
CA ALA A 620 -20.72 11.54 26.16
C ALA A 620 -21.76 10.49 25.71
N ALA A 621 -22.32 9.73 26.66
CA ALA A 621 -23.39 8.78 26.38
C ALA A 621 -24.66 9.45 25.82
N SER A 622 -25.01 10.63 26.32
CA SER A 622 -26.14 11.43 25.83
C SER A 622 -25.93 11.90 24.38
N PHE A 623 -24.73 12.37 24.04
CA PHE A 623 -24.36 12.75 22.67
C PHE A 623 -24.38 11.54 21.74
N THR A 624 -23.79 10.42 22.16
CA THR A 624 -23.79 9.16 21.42
C THR A 624 -25.22 8.67 21.17
N ALA A 625 -26.07 8.66 22.18
CA ALA A 625 -27.49 8.28 22.05
C ALA A 625 -28.25 9.21 21.10
N THR A 626 -27.95 10.50 21.11
CA THR A 626 -28.54 11.45 20.17
C THR A 626 -28.09 11.16 18.74
N ALA A 627 -26.79 11.02 18.50
CA ALA A 627 -26.23 10.74 17.17
C ALA A 627 -26.77 9.43 16.59
N PHE A 628 -26.72 8.35 17.38
CA PHE A 628 -27.14 7.02 16.94
C PHE A 628 -28.65 6.98 16.69
N SER A 629 -29.46 7.45 17.65
CA SER A 629 -30.92 7.45 17.49
C SER A 629 -31.37 8.31 16.31
N LEU A 630 -30.74 9.46 16.06
CA LEU A 630 -31.08 10.35 14.95
C LEU A 630 -30.73 9.73 13.60
N LEU A 631 -29.54 9.15 13.47
CA LEU A 631 -29.07 8.51 12.26
C LEU A 631 -29.92 7.28 11.92
N ILE A 632 -30.16 6.40 12.90
CA ILE A 632 -30.96 5.18 12.74
C ILE A 632 -32.43 5.53 12.46
N TYR A 633 -32.99 6.51 13.15
CA TYR A 633 -34.35 7.03 12.91
C TYR A 633 -34.49 7.54 11.48
N SER A 634 -33.54 8.35 11.01
CA SER A 634 -33.54 8.90 9.66
C SER A 634 -33.41 7.87 8.56
N LEU A 635 -32.47 6.92 8.71
CA LEU A 635 -32.32 5.81 7.76
C LEU A 635 -33.60 4.98 7.67
N THR A 636 -34.20 4.64 8.81
CA THR A 636 -35.45 3.88 8.84
C THR A 636 -36.61 4.67 8.24
N LEU A 637 -36.68 5.98 8.50
CA LEU A 637 -37.73 6.83 7.95
C LEU A 637 -37.57 7.05 6.44
N ALA A 638 -36.34 7.07 5.94
CA ALA A 638 -36.00 7.26 4.53
C ALA A 638 -36.17 5.98 3.70
N PHE A 639 -35.83 4.81 4.25
CA PHE A 639 -35.72 3.54 3.51
C PHE A 639 -36.61 2.41 4.05
N GLY A 640 -37.43 2.64 5.07
CA GLY A 640 -38.31 1.60 5.63
C GLY A 640 -37.52 0.45 6.27
N ASP A 641 -37.95 -0.79 6.03
CA ASP A 641 -37.31 -1.99 6.59
C ASP A 641 -35.90 -2.24 6.03
N VAL A 642 -35.61 -1.82 4.79
CA VAL A 642 -34.24 -1.81 4.25
C VAL A 642 -33.35 -0.91 5.09
N GLY A 643 -33.85 0.24 5.55
CA GLY A 643 -33.13 1.15 6.43
C GLY A 643 -32.76 0.49 7.77
N LYS A 644 -33.66 -0.32 8.34
CA LYS A 644 -33.37 -1.10 9.55
C LYS A 644 -32.28 -2.14 9.32
N ALA A 645 -32.34 -2.87 8.20
CA ALA A 645 -31.32 -3.86 7.83
C ALA A 645 -29.94 -3.21 7.66
N VAL A 646 -29.86 -2.04 7.03
CA VAL A 646 -28.61 -1.27 6.90
C VAL A 646 -28.04 -0.89 8.27
N CYS A 647 -28.89 -0.47 9.22
CA CYS A 647 -28.42 -0.15 10.58
C CYS A 647 -27.78 -1.35 11.29
N VAL A 648 -28.29 -2.56 11.06
CA VAL A 648 -27.71 -3.81 11.61
C VAL A 648 -26.39 -4.14 10.92
N ILE A 649 -26.30 -4.01 9.59
CA ILE A 649 -25.04 -4.24 8.85
C ILE A 649 -23.96 -3.26 9.32
N VAL A 650 -24.31 -1.98 9.41
CA VAL A 650 -23.41 -0.91 9.89
C VAL A 650 -22.98 -1.17 11.33
N MET A 651 -23.84 -1.73 12.18
CA MET A 651 -23.46 -2.16 13.53
C MET A 651 -22.38 -3.25 13.49
N VAL A 652 -22.61 -4.33 12.73
CA VAL A 652 -21.69 -5.48 12.65
C VAL A 652 -20.32 -5.05 12.14
N LEU A 653 -20.29 -4.20 11.11
CA LEU A 653 -19.04 -3.66 10.57
C LEU A 653 -18.25 -2.86 11.61
N GLN A 654 -18.91 -2.13 12.51
CA GLN A 654 -18.25 -1.28 13.50
C GLN A 654 -17.62 -2.03 14.68
N ILE A 655 -18.07 -3.25 14.96
CA ILE A 655 -17.61 -4.03 16.13
C ILE A 655 -16.10 -4.31 16.04
N ALA A 656 -15.60 -4.65 14.86
CA ALA A 656 -14.22 -5.11 14.68
C ALA A 656 -13.18 -3.99 14.70
N GLY A 657 -13.54 -2.75 14.35
CA GLY A 657 -12.54 -1.67 14.18
C GLY A 657 -12.87 -0.33 14.81
N SER A 658 -13.69 -0.33 15.85
CA SER A 658 -14.02 0.87 16.62
C SER A 658 -13.02 1.22 17.72
N SER A 659 -11.83 0.62 17.72
CA SER A 659 -10.84 0.70 18.82
C SER A 659 -11.35 0.16 20.18
N GLY A 660 -12.49 -0.55 20.18
CA GLY A 660 -13.09 -1.10 21.38
C GLY A 660 -12.31 -2.26 21.97
N THR A 661 -12.04 -3.28 21.16
CA THR A 661 -11.36 -4.52 21.56
C THR A 661 -9.88 -4.54 21.16
N PHE A 662 -9.56 -4.06 19.96
CA PHE A 662 -8.20 -3.91 19.45
C PHE A 662 -7.96 -2.46 19.05
N PRO A 663 -6.73 -1.92 19.24
CA PRO A 663 -6.34 -0.63 18.67
C PRO A 663 -6.63 -0.57 17.17
N ILE A 664 -7.09 0.59 16.69
CA ILE A 664 -7.46 0.75 15.28
C ILE A 664 -6.24 0.58 14.36
N GLU A 665 -5.05 0.89 14.88
CA GLU A 665 -3.75 0.80 14.23
C GLU A 665 -3.35 -0.63 13.86
N LEU A 666 -3.93 -1.65 14.52
CA LEU A 666 -3.68 -3.06 14.20
C LEU A 666 -4.46 -3.55 12.98
N LEU A 667 -5.41 -2.75 12.46
CA LEU A 667 -6.19 -3.11 11.29
C LEU A 667 -5.44 -2.77 10.01
N PRO A 668 -5.67 -3.47 8.88
CA PRO A 668 -5.09 -3.06 7.60
C PRO A 668 -5.50 -1.63 7.22
N ASP A 669 -4.61 -0.87 6.58
CA ASP A 669 -4.80 0.55 6.23
C ASP A 669 -6.16 0.90 5.61
N THR A 670 -6.66 0.03 4.73
CA THR A 670 -7.96 0.21 4.06
C THR A 670 -9.10 0.28 5.08
N TYR A 671 -9.06 -0.58 6.10
CA TYR A 671 -10.05 -0.61 7.16
C TYR A 671 -9.94 0.62 8.05
N GLN A 672 -8.73 1.02 8.47
CA GLN A 672 -8.51 2.23 9.27
C GLN A 672 -9.16 3.46 8.62
N LYS A 673 -8.99 3.62 7.30
CA LYS A 673 -9.58 4.72 6.51
C LYS A 673 -11.09 4.63 6.35
N ILE A 674 -11.69 3.44 6.44
CA ILE A 674 -13.15 3.27 6.40
C ILE A 674 -13.76 3.62 7.76
N TYR A 675 -13.10 3.25 8.86
CA TYR A 675 -13.64 3.42 10.21
C TYR A 675 -13.80 4.88 10.63
N ILE A 676 -13.13 5.83 9.96
CA ILE A 676 -13.35 7.27 10.18
C ILE A 676 -14.79 7.71 9.84
N PHE A 677 -15.48 6.97 8.96
CA PHE A 677 -16.85 7.24 8.52
C PHE A 677 -17.91 6.56 9.39
N PHE A 678 -17.49 5.98 10.51
CA PHE A 678 -18.39 5.35 11.46
C PHE A 678 -18.38 6.09 12.81
N PRO A 679 -19.51 6.14 13.52
CA PRO A 679 -19.59 6.95 14.73
C PRO A 679 -19.09 6.25 16.02
N PHE A 680 -18.90 4.92 16.01
CA PHE A 680 -18.42 4.17 17.18
C PHE A 680 -17.05 4.62 17.73
N PRO A 681 -15.98 4.79 16.90
CA PRO A 681 -14.68 5.23 17.40
C PRO A 681 -14.77 6.49 18.25
N TYR A 682 -15.54 7.48 17.79
CA TYR A 682 -15.67 8.77 18.48
C TYR A 682 -16.51 8.67 19.75
N ALA A 683 -17.57 7.85 19.76
CA ALA A 683 -18.35 7.57 20.96
C ALA A 683 -17.50 6.91 22.05
N ILE A 684 -16.69 5.92 21.66
CA ILE A 684 -15.79 5.20 22.56
C ILE A 684 -14.70 6.13 23.09
N THR A 685 -14.08 6.94 22.23
CA THR A 685 -13.07 7.93 22.67
C THR A 685 -13.66 8.91 23.68
N ALA A 686 -14.83 9.51 23.42
CA ALA A 686 -15.45 10.46 24.36
C ALA A 686 -15.76 9.82 25.72
N MET A 687 -16.27 8.59 25.73
CA MET A 687 -16.52 7.85 26.97
C MET A 687 -15.23 7.42 27.67
N ARG A 688 -14.17 7.06 26.93
CA ARG A 688 -12.86 6.65 27.46
C ARG A 688 -12.13 7.81 28.15
N GLU A 689 -12.16 8.99 27.56
CA GLU A 689 -11.62 10.23 28.15
C GLU A 689 -12.32 10.56 29.48
N ALA A 690 -13.65 10.44 29.55
CA ALA A 690 -14.37 10.66 30.80
C ALA A 690 -14.14 9.54 31.83
N LEU A 691 -13.81 8.32 31.39
CA LEU A 691 -13.59 7.17 32.26
C LEU A 691 -12.19 7.16 32.88
N ALA A 692 -11.14 7.28 32.06
CA ALA A 692 -9.76 7.08 32.48
C ALA A 692 -9.02 8.39 32.79
N GLY A 693 -9.54 9.53 32.31
CA GLY A 693 -8.96 10.86 32.47
C GLY A 693 -8.83 11.59 31.13
N MET A 694 -8.84 12.92 31.21
CA MET A 694 -8.95 13.81 30.05
C MET A 694 -7.58 14.22 29.53
N TYR A 695 -7.40 14.20 28.21
CA TYR A 695 -6.20 14.69 27.54
C TYR A 695 -6.51 15.74 26.46
N GLY A 696 -5.99 16.96 26.66
CA GLY A 696 -6.08 18.05 25.69
C GLY A 696 -7.52 18.33 25.22
N THR A 697 -7.75 18.30 23.90
CA THR A 697 -9.05 18.54 23.25
C THR A 697 -9.76 17.26 22.80
N ALA A 698 -9.23 16.07 23.11
CA ALA A 698 -9.69 14.79 22.56
C ALA A 698 -11.20 14.54 22.79
N TYR A 699 -11.68 14.79 24.01
CA TYR A 699 -13.10 14.68 24.35
C TYR A 699 -13.98 15.61 23.48
N MET A 700 -13.58 16.88 23.32
CA MET A 700 -14.34 17.87 22.56
C MET A 700 -14.33 17.55 21.06
N GLU A 701 -13.22 17.09 20.53
CA GLU A 701 -13.11 16.64 19.14
C GLU A 701 -13.98 15.42 18.86
N ALA A 702 -14.01 14.46 19.78
CA ALA A 702 -14.86 13.29 19.68
C ALA A 702 -16.36 13.69 19.66
N LEU A 703 -16.78 14.59 20.55
CA LEU A 703 -18.14 15.14 20.53
C LEU A 703 -18.45 15.93 19.25
N ALA A 704 -17.51 16.72 18.74
CA ALA A 704 -17.67 17.46 17.49
C ALA A 704 -17.88 16.52 16.30
N LYS A 705 -17.14 15.41 16.24
CA LYS A 705 -17.32 14.38 15.20
C LYS A 705 -18.67 13.68 15.34
N LEU A 706 -19.14 13.39 16.56
CA LEU A 706 -20.51 12.87 16.77
C LEU A 706 -21.60 13.84 16.28
N ILE A 707 -21.39 15.16 16.43
CA ILE A 707 -22.31 16.16 15.87
C ILE A 707 -22.37 16.07 14.33
N LEU A 708 -21.26 15.77 13.64
CA LEU A 708 -21.29 15.57 12.19
C LEU A 708 -22.23 14.43 11.79
N PHE A 709 -22.22 13.30 12.52
CA PHE A 709 -23.17 12.21 12.29
C PHE A 709 -24.62 12.60 12.60
N MET A 710 -24.84 13.51 13.55
CA MET A 710 -26.18 14.08 13.76
C MET A 710 -26.64 14.87 12.53
N LEU A 711 -25.74 15.68 11.94
CA LEU A 711 -26.03 16.45 10.72
C LEU A 711 -26.29 15.54 9.52
N GLU A 712 -25.54 14.45 9.38
CA GLU A 712 -25.80 13.42 8.37
C GLU A 712 -27.16 12.77 8.55
N GLY A 713 -27.51 12.39 9.79
CA GLY A 713 -28.83 11.90 10.13
C GLY A 713 -29.93 12.89 9.71
N LEU A 714 -29.77 14.18 9.99
CA LEU A 714 -30.73 15.21 9.56
C LEU A 714 -30.82 15.34 8.04
N LEU A 715 -29.68 15.32 7.34
CA LEU A 715 -29.63 15.37 5.88
C LEU A 715 -30.39 14.19 5.26
N ILE A 716 -30.17 12.98 5.79
CA ILE A 716 -30.88 11.77 5.35
C ILE A 716 -32.39 11.91 5.57
N GLY A 717 -32.77 12.28 6.80
CA GLY A 717 -34.18 12.29 7.24
C GLY A 717 -35.03 13.39 6.61
N LEU A 718 -34.43 14.56 6.32
CA LEU A 718 -35.14 15.74 5.80
C LEU A 718 -35.01 15.92 4.30
N VAL A 719 -33.87 15.57 3.69
CA VAL A 719 -33.57 15.85 2.28
C VAL A 719 -33.58 14.56 1.45
N ILE A 720 -32.70 13.61 1.77
CA ILE A 720 -32.53 12.39 0.97
C ILE A 720 -33.80 11.55 0.97
N ARG A 721 -34.57 11.56 2.06
CA ARG A 721 -35.86 10.88 2.12
C ARG A 721 -36.82 11.26 0.99
N ILE A 722 -36.85 12.52 0.54
CA ILE A 722 -37.87 13.07 -0.38
C ILE A 722 -38.03 12.22 -1.66
N PRO A 723 -36.97 11.91 -2.43
CA PRO A 723 -37.07 11.06 -3.62
C PRO A 723 -37.49 9.61 -3.30
N PHE A 724 -37.05 9.06 -2.17
CA PHE A 724 -37.29 7.65 -1.82
C PHE A 724 -38.69 7.38 -1.26
N VAL A 725 -39.47 8.40 -0.89
CA VAL A 725 -40.85 8.22 -0.39
C VAL A 725 -41.72 7.48 -1.41
N LYS A 726 -41.58 7.77 -2.72
CA LYS A 726 -42.37 7.10 -3.77
C LYS A 726 -41.93 5.66 -4.00
N LEU A 727 -40.61 5.42 -3.99
CA LEU A 727 -40.04 4.09 -4.17
C LEU A 727 -40.42 3.16 -3.01
N ASN A 728 -40.35 3.64 -1.78
CA ASN A 728 -40.76 2.84 -0.62
C ASN A 728 -42.25 2.52 -0.63
N HIS A 729 -43.13 3.42 -1.09
CA HIS A 729 -44.56 3.10 -1.18
C HIS A 729 -44.80 1.95 -2.18
N PHE A 730 -44.10 1.96 -3.31
CA PHE A 730 -44.16 0.90 -4.30
C PHE A 730 -43.59 -0.44 -3.78
N VAL A 731 -42.49 -0.40 -3.02
CA VAL A 731 -41.90 -1.60 -2.41
C VAL A 731 -42.77 -2.14 -1.27
N GLU A 732 -43.32 -1.27 -0.40
CA GLU A 732 -44.26 -1.65 0.67
C GLU A 732 -45.50 -2.37 0.08
N GLU A 733 -46.11 -1.81 -0.97
CA GLU A 733 -47.28 -2.41 -1.65
C GLU A 733 -46.95 -3.77 -2.30
N ARG A 734 -45.78 -3.89 -2.93
CA ARG A 734 -45.29 -5.15 -3.52
C ARG A 734 -44.90 -6.21 -2.50
N MET A 735 -44.50 -5.82 -1.29
CA MET A 735 -44.19 -6.76 -0.22
C MET A 735 -45.46 -7.31 0.42
N GLU A 736 -46.49 -6.48 0.60
CA GLU A 736 -47.83 -6.92 1.05
C GLU A 736 -48.44 -7.98 0.10
N ASP A 737 -48.14 -7.91 -1.20
CA ASP A 737 -48.56 -8.91 -2.21
C ASP A 737 -47.92 -10.30 -2.04
N THR A 738 -46.84 -10.43 -1.25
CA THR A 738 -46.09 -11.71 -1.14
C THR A 738 -46.55 -12.64 -0.02
N GLU A 739 -47.51 -12.22 0.82
CA GLU A 739 -48.04 -12.94 2.00
C GLU A 739 -46.99 -13.45 3.03
N LEU A 740 -45.70 -13.17 2.82
CA LEU A 740 -44.57 -13.67 3.62
C LEU A 740 -44.05 -12.65 4.64
N MET A 741 -44.41 -11.37 4.49
CA MET A 741 -44.11 -10.23 5.37
C MET A 741 -45.23 -9.20 5.28
#